data_AF-A0A6P5MNM4-F1
#
_entry.id   AF-A0A6P5MNM4-F1
#
_cell.length_a   1.000
_cell.length_b   1.000
_cell.length_c   1.000
_cell.angle_alpha   90.00
_cell.angle_beta   90.00
_cell.angle_gamma   90.00
#
_symmetry.space_group_name_H-M   'P 1'
#
loop_
_entity.id
_entity.type
_entity.pdbx_description
1 polymer ?
#
loop_
_entity_poly.entity_id
_entity_poly.type
_entity_poly.pdbx_seq_one_letter_code
_entity_poly.pdbx_strand_id
1 'polypeptide(L)'
;MEGKHSVPSMTKPTNIIQNHDFSEGLSFWHPNGCDGYVASTEPGPQGGVTMTLGAKYAVITNRKEWWQGLEQDITGKISVASTYAVSANVGVAALSEGSADVLATLKLEYHGSDASYLFLGRTSCTNGSWENLKGTFSLSTMPDRVTFYLEGPAPGVDLLIQSVEITCSSSSDIEDHAKTTGTLSTEDDNIIINPQFDDGQNNWSGRGCKIAIHDSLGNGKVLPKVGKFFAAATERTQRWVQNPDSREQYIGIANVQATNQDWVQLQGKFLINNSPSKVVVYLEGPPAGIDILVNTIVIKHAPKTPPSTPPDFEDAPFGINIIENSNLANGTNGWFPLGNCTLSVGTGSPRVLPPMARDSLGPHESLSGRYVLVTNRTQTWMGPAQMITEKLKLFLTYQVSAWVRIGSTGSVGPQNVNVALSVDDQWVNGGQVEVADDRWHEIGGSFRIEKQPSKVMVYIQGPASGVDLMIAGLQIFPVDRQARFRYLRRQTDKVRKRDVILKFSGLEDISGLGTLVKVRQIQNDFPIGTCINRTNIDNEDFVDFFVKHFNWAVFGNELKWYWTEPQQGNINYKDADEMLDLCLKNKIETRSHCIFWEVEGTVQQWIKSLNKDDLMKAVQNRLSSLLNRYKGKFRHYDVNNEMLHGSFYQDRLGRDIRANMFKTAHQLDPSATLFVNDYHIEDGNDTRSTPEKYIQQILDLQHQGAPVGGIGIQGHIDSPVGPIVCSALDKLGTLGLPIWFTELDVSSRNEYVRADDLEVMMREAMAHPSVDGIMLWGFWELFMSRENSHLVNAEGDVNEAGKRLLCLKQEWLSHSHGCVDDQGLFSFRGFSGTYNVEVVTLSKIVSKTFVVGKGDSPLEVEVSFD
;
A
#
# COMPACT_ATOMS: atom_id res chain seq x y z
N MET A 1 -29.52 -56.14 15.65
CA MET A 1 -30.59 -55.92 16.64
C MET A 1 -30.76 -54.43 16.79
N GLU A 2 -31.93 -53.94 16.40
CA GLU A 2 -32.33 -52.54 16.43
C GLU A 2 -32.32 -51.99 17.86
N GLY A 3 -31.77 -50.79 18.03
CA GLY A 3 -31.96 -49.97 19.21
C GLY A 3 -32.47 -48.60 18.77
N LYS A 4 -33.81 -48.45 18.73
CA LYS A 4 -34.47 -47.15 18.62
C LYS A 4 -34.15 -46.33 19.86
N HIS A 5 -33.46 -45.20 19.70
CA HIS A 5 -33.56 -44.10 20.64
C HIS A 5 -34.32 -42.94 19.99
N SER A 6 -35.42 -42.61 20.64
CA SER A 6 -36.36 -41.52 20.38
C SER A 6 -35.67 -40.16 20.30
N VAL A 7 -35.94 -39.42 19.22
CA VAL A 7 -35.68 -37.98 19.12
C VAL A 7 -36.59 -37.25 20.13
N PRO A 8 -36.07 -36.41 21.05
CA PRO A 8 -36.91 -35.55 21.88
C PRO A 8 -37.50 -34.42 21.03
N SER A 9 -38.77 -34.08 21.26
CA SER A 9 -39.48 -32.99 20.60
C SER A 9 -38.72 -31.67 20.74
N MET A 10 -38.56 -30.93 19.63
CA MET A 10 -38.04 -29.57 19.62
C MET A 10 -38.84 -28.69 20.60
N THR A 11 -38.17 -28.21 21.65
CA THR A 11 -38.66 -27.12 22.49
C THR A 11 -38.73 -25.86 21.63
N LYS A 12 -39.93 -25.27 21.47
CA LYS A 12 -40.10 -23.95 20.83
C LYS A 12 -39.14 -22.93 21.46
N PRO A 13 -38.54 -22.02 20.68
CA PRO A 13 -37.75 -20.92 21.23
C PRO A 13 -38.62 -20.13 22.22
N THR A 14 -38.15 -19.99 23.45
CA THR A 14 -38.89 -19.34 24.54
C THR A 14 -38.60 -17.84 24.50
N ASN A 15 -39.63 -17.00 24.47
CA ASN A 15 -39.48 -15.55 24.54
C ASN A 15 -38.83 -15.17 25.89
N ILE A 16 -37.75 -14.38 25.84
CA ILE A 16 -37.00 -13.98 27.04
C ILE A 16 -37.61 -12.76 27.74
N ILE A 17 -38.48 -12.02 27.06
CA ILE A 17 -39.21 -10.87 27.62
C ILE A 17 -40.34 -11.36 28.53
N GLN A 18 -40.37 -10.83 29.75
CA GLN A 18 -41.44 -11.12 30.71
C GLN A 18 -42.63 -10.17 30.50
N ASN A 19 -43.84 -10.68 30.73
CA ASN A 19 -45.09 -9.94 30.51
C ASN A 19 -45.13 -9.23 29.14
N HIS A 20 -44.67 -9.96 28.11
CA HIS A 20 -44.52 -9.47 26.75
C HIS A 20 -45.80 -8.98 26.06
N ASP A 21 -46.98 -9.38 26.55
CA ASP A 21 -48.30 -9.06 26.01
C ASP A 21 -49.11 -8.12 26.92
N PHE A 22 -48.49 -7.61 27.99
CA PHE A 22 -49.08 -6.70 28.97
C PHE A 22 -50.34 -7.25 29.68
N SER A 23 -50.54 -8.57 29.68
CA SER A 23 -51.66 -9.24 30.36
C SER A 23 -51.69 -8.96 31.86
N GLU A 24 -50.50 -8.77 32.48
CA GLU A 24 -50.30 -8.45 33.90
C GLU A 24 -50.09 -6.94 34.17
N GLY A 25 -50.54 -6.07 33.27
CA GLY A 25 -50.29 -4.62 33.37
C GLY A 25 -48.88 -4.26 32.91
N LEU A 26 -48.24 -3.27 33.55
CA LEU A 26 -46.83 -2.92 33.29
C LEU A 26 -45.85 -3.68 34.21
N SER A 27 -46.28 -4.78 34.83
CA SER A 27 -45.38 -5.63 35.61
C SER A 27 -44.15 -6.01 34.76
N PHE A 28 -42.94 -5.91 35.33
CA PHE A 28 -41.63 -6.09 34.67
C PHE A 28 -41.20 -5.02 33.65
N TRP A 29 -42.06 -4.04 33.35
CA TRP A 29 -41.76 -2.95 32.45
C TRP A 29 -41.70 -1.60 33.20
N HIS A 30 -40.76 -0.76 32.81
CA HIS A 30 -40.54 0.55 33.42
C HIS A 30 -40.65 1.66 32.37
N PRO A 31 -41.54 2.65 32.55
CA PRO A 31 -41.51 3.87 31.75
C PRO A 31 -40.23 4.65 32.05
N ASN A 32 -39.44 4.95 31.02
CA ASN A 32 -38.19 5.68 31.15
C ASN A 32 -38.40 7.17 30.88
N GLY A 33 -38.49 7.96 31.96
CA GLY A 33 -38.65 9.41 31.88
C GLY A 33 -40.02 9.91 31.40
N CYS A 34 -41.00 9.00 31.27
CA CYS A 34 -42.36 9.25 30.77
C CYS A 34 -43.40 8.50 31.62
N ASP A 35 -44.68 8.66 31.28
CA ASP A 35 -45.78 7.94 31.92
C ASP A 35 -46.20 6.74 31.08
N GLY A 36 -46.65 5.66 31.72
CA GLY A 36 -47.12 4.47 31.05
C GLY A 36 -48.34 3.85 31.74
N TYR A 37 -49.31 3.39 30.96
CA TYR A 37 -50.44 2.60 31.45
C TYR A 37 -50.84 1.54 30.42
N VAL A 38 -51.68 0.58 30.83
CA VAL A 38 -52.19 -0.46 29.92
C VAL A 38 -53.63 -0.16 29.54
N ALA A 39 -53.91 -0.19 28.23
CA ALA A 39 -55.24 -0.06 27.66
C ALA A 39 -55.69 -1.40 27.04
N SER A 40 -57.00 -1.53 26.79
CA SER A 40 -57.60 -2.69 26.14
C SER A 40 -58.26 -2.25 24.83
N THR A 41 -58.24 -3.10 23.80
CA THR A 41 -58.90 -2.80 22.52
C THR A 41 -60.44 -2.78 22.65
N GLU A 42 -61.10 -1.68 22.25
CA GLU A 42 -62.57 -1.61 22.07
C GLU A 42 -62.99 -2.13 20.67
N PRO A 43 -64.25 -2.58 20.46
CA PRO A 43 -64.68 -3.12 19.17
C PRO A 43 -64.85 -2.01 18.13
N GLY A 44 -64.06 -2.04 17.05
CA GLY A 44 -64.24 -1.16 15.89
C GLY A 44 -63.37 -1.56 14.69
N PRO A 45 -63.83 -1.36 13.44
CA PRO A 45 -63.11 -1.85 12.26
C PRO A 45 -62.06 -0.83 11.81
N GLN A 46 -60.78 -1.11 12.03
CA GLN A 46 -59.69 -0.39 11.35
C GLN A 46 -58.51 -1.32 10.99
N GLY A 47 -58.15 -1.27 9.70
CA GLY A 47 -56.78 -1.41 9.18
C GLY A 47 -55.98 -2.68 9.49
N GLY A 48 -56.10 -3.69 8.64
CA GLY A 48 -54.94 -4.49 8.19
C GLY A 48 -54.43 -5.67 9.04
N VAL A 49 -54.71 -5.73 10.34
CA VAL A 49 -54.33 -6.88 11.20
C VAL A 49 -55.52 -7.31 12.05
N THR A 50 -55.81 -8.62 12.11
CA THR A 50 -56.94 -9.17 12.88
C THR A 50 -56.65 -9.02 14.38
N MET A 51 -57.12 -7.94 15.00
CA MET A 51 -56.98 -7.76 16.45
C MET A 51 -57.89 -8.74 17.22
N THR A 52 -57.35 -9.38 18.25
CA THR A 52 -58.14 -10.24 19.15
C THR A 52 -58.91 -9.36 20.12
N LEU A 53 -60.24 -9.51 20.16
CA LEU A 53 -61.11 -8.71 21.02
C LEU A 53 -60.69 -8.86 22.50
N GLY A 54 -60.29 -7.77 23.14
CA GLY A 54 -59.85 -7.76 24.54
C GLY A 54 -58.34 -7.89 24.76
N ALA A 55 -57.51 -7.75 23.71
CA ALA A 55 -56.06 -7.68 23.85
C ALA A 55 -55.64 -6.40 24.61
N LYS A 56 -54.66 -6.56 25.51
CA LYS A 56 -54.03 -5.45 26.24
C LYS A 56 -52.81 -4.93 25.49
N TYR A 57 -52.54 -3.64 25.59
CA TYR A 57 -51.35 -2.99 25.05
C TYR A 57 -50.90 -1.85 25.95
N ALA A 58 -49.59 -1.58 25.99
CA ALA A 58 -49.04 -0.45 26.72
C ALA A 58 -49.19 0.85 25.92
N VAL A 59 -49.57 1.92 26.60
CA VAL A 59 -49.61 3.29 26.11
C VAL A 59 -48.59 4.10 26.87
N ILE A 60 -47.60 4.63 26.16
CA ILE A 60 -46.51 5.44 26.71
C ILE A 60 -46.74 6.88 26.29
N THR A 61 -47.02 7.72 27.28
CA THR A 61 -47.50 9.08 27.10
C THR A 61 -46.66 10.07 27.93
N ASN A 62 -46.98 11.36 27.82
CA ASN A 62 -46.25 12.45 28.47
C ASN A 62 -44.74 12.45 28.13
N ARG A 63 -44.42 12.03 26.90
CA ARG A 63 -43.05 11.95 26.38
C ARG A 63 -42.55 13.33 25.98
N LYS A 64 -41.52 13.82 26.66
CA LYS A 64 -40.87 15.13 26.45
C LYS A 64 -39.61 15.04 25.60
N GLU A 65 -39.02 13.86 25.52
CA GLU A 65 -37.81 13.58 24.74
C GLU A 65 -38.02 12.30 23.92
N TRP A 66 -37.37 12.19 22.76
CA TRP A 66 -37.57 11.08 21.83
C TRP A 66 -37.04 9.73 22.33
N TRP A 67 -36.06 9.73 23.26
CA TRP A 67 -35.51 8.52 23.89
C TRP A 67 -36.38 7.97 25.02
N GLN A 68 -37.39 8.72 25.47
CA GLN A 68 -38.30 8.25 26.51
C GLN A 68 -39.21 7.16 25.96
N GLY A 69 -39.46 6.13 26.74
CA GLY A 69 -40.02 4.89 26.22
C GLY A 69 -40.36 3.87 27.30
N LEU A 70 -40.48 2.60 26.90
CA LEU A 70 -40.74 1.49 27.81
C LEU A 70 -39.56 0.53 27.82
N GLU A 71 -39.05 0.20 29.01
CA GLU A 71 -37.82 -0.59 29.18
C GLU A 71 -37.98 -1.80 30.11
N GLN A 72 -37.18 -2.85 29.87
CA GLN A 72 -37.07 -4.05 30.69
C GLN A 72 -35.61 -4.52 30.77
N ASP A 73 -35.14 -4.85 31.98
CA ASP A 73 -33.81 -5.41 32.21
C ASP A 73 -33.77 -6.88 31.76
N ILE A 74 -32.89 -7.19 30.81
CA ILE A 74 -32.73 -8.53 30.22
C ILE A 74 -31.37 -9.16 30.55
N THR A 75 -30.58 -8.55 31.45
CA THR A 75 -29.20 -8.96 31.76
C THR A 75 -29.09 -10.45 32.06
N GLY A 76 -29.95 -10.96 32.95
CA GLY A 76 -29.94 -12.37 33.35
C GLY A 76 -30.57 -13.35 32.35
N LYS A 77 -30.94 -12.89 31.15
CA LYS A 77 -31.69 -13.66 30.15
C LYS A 77 -30.96 -13.82 28.82
N ILE A 78 -29.80 -13.17 28.67
CA ILE A 78 -28.99 -13.23 27.46
C ILE A 78 -27.59 -13.78 27.74
N SER A 79 -26.88 -14.17 26.69
CA SER A 79 -25.52 -14.70 26.74
C SER A 79 -24.70 -14.15 25.58
N VAL A 80 -23.41 -13.95 25.82
CA VAL A 80 -22.46 -13.52 24.78
C VAL A 80 -22.37 -14.57 23.66
N ALA A 81 -22.02 -14.11 22.46
CA ALA A 81 -21.89 -14.93 21.25
C ALA A 81 -23.17 -15.68 20.81
N SER A 82 -24.32 -15.38 21.40
CA SER A 82 -25.63 -15.84 20.93
C SER A 82 -26.32 -14.73 20.14
N THR A 83 -27.05 -15.11 19.08
CA THR A 83 -27.86 -14.18 18.30
C THR A 83 -29.30 -14.20 18.79
N TYR A 84 -29.85 -13.02 19.04
CA TYR A 84 -31.23 -12.82 19.47
C TYR A 84 -32.01 -12.10 18.38
N ALA A 85 -33.17 -12.63 18.02
CA ALA A 85 -34.13 -11.97 17.15
C ALA A 85 -35.14 -11.21 18.00
N VAL A 86 -35.40 -9.96 17.63
CA VAL A 86 -36.35 -9.05 18.26
C VAL A 86 -37.51 -8.82 17.30
N SER A 87 -38.74 -8.93 17.80
CA SER A 87 -39.97 -8.58 17.10
C SER A 87 -40.90 -7.86 18.07
N ALA A 88 -41.32 -6.65 17.76
CA ALA A 88 -42.30 -5.92 18.56
C ALA A 88 -43.44 -5.41 17.67
N ASN A 89 -44.69 -5.60 18.09
CA ASN A 89 -45.82 -4.97 17.41
C ASN A 89 -46.12 -3.62 18.08
N VAL A 90 -45.86 -2.55 17.35
CA VAL A 90 -45.84 -1.17 17.87
C VAL A 90 -46.72 -0.26 17.02
N GLY A 91 -47.19 0.83 17.60
CA GLY A 91 -48.00 1.83 16.93
C GLY A 91 -47.78 3.20 17.55
N VAL A 92 -48.40 4.22 16.96
CA VAL A 92 -48.33 5.59 17.47
C VAL A 92 -49.71 6.23 17.54
N ALA A 93 -49.92 7.07 18.55
CA ALA A 93 -51.13 7.88 18.71
C ALA A 93 -50.77 9.38 18.88
N ALA A 94 -51.76 10.26 18.65
CA ALA A 94 -51.61 11.72 18.71
C ALA A 94 -50.66 12.33 17.65
N LEU A 95 -50.46 11.65 16.51
CA LEU A 95 -49.74 12.18 15.35
C LEU A 95 -50.71 12.94 14.41
N SER A 96 -50.41 14.21 14.11
CA SER A 96 -51.31 15.08 13.33
C SER A 96 -51.40 14.69 11.84
N GLU A 97 -50.27 14.46 11.16
CA GLU A 97 -50.16 13.91 9.80
C GLU A 97 -48.79 13.23 9.59
N GLY A 98 -48.71 12.22 8.73
CA GLY A 98 -47.45 11.53 8.37
C GLY A 98 -47.21 10.20 9.08
N SER A 99 -45.95 9.78 9.14
CA SER A 99 -45.49 8.60 9.89
C SER A 99 -44.43 9.01 10.91
N ALA A 100 -44.28 8.21 11.96
CA ALA A 100 -43.29 8.43 13.00
C ALA A 100 -42.55 7.13 13.34
N ASP A 101 -41.24 7.23 13.52
CA ASP A 101 -40.39 6.07 13.76
C ASP A 101 -40.46 5.61 15.22
N VAL A 102 -40.63 4.30 15.39
CA VAL A 102 -40.44 3.57 16.64
C VAL A 102 -39.18 2.73 16.50
N LEU A 103 -38.32 2.77 17.51
CA LEU A 103 -37.01 2.14 17.53
C LEU A 103 -36.93 1.13 18.68
N ALA A 104 -36.16 0.07 18.49
CA ALA A 104 -35.74 -0.84 19.54
C ALA A 104 -34.24 -0.69 19.77
N THR A 105 -33.85 -0.51 21.04
CA THR A 105 -32.46 -0.23 21.43
C THR A 105 -32.10 -1.01 22.69
N LEU A 106 -30.84 -1.40 22.84
CA LEU A 106 -30.27 -1.86 24.11
C LEU A 106 -29.43 -0.76 24.73
N LYS A 107 -29.63 -0.50 26.02
CA LYS A 107 -28.70 0.25 26.85
C LYS A 107 -27.75 -0.74 27.55
N LEU A 108 -26.45 -0.58 27.35
CA LEU A 108 -25.39 -1.43 27.90
C LEU A 108 -24.56 -0.63 28.90
N GLU A 109 -24.54 -1.05 30.16
CA GLU A 109 -23.81 -0.38 31.24
C GLU A 109 -22.61 -1.26 31.66
N TYR A 110 -21.40 -0.67 31.66
CA TYR A 110 -20.15 -1.32 32.05
C TYR A 110 -19.50 -0.58 33.22
N HIS A 111 -18.81 -1.31 34.09
CA HIS A 111 -18.29 -0.80 35.35
C HIS A 111 -17.32 0.36 35.12
N GLY A 112 -17.69 1.55 35.59
CA GLY A 112 -16.86 2.76 35.48
C GLY A 112 -16.85 3.43 34.10
N SER A 113 -17.76 3.07 33.19
CA SER A 113 -17.94 3.70 31.88
C SER A 113 -19.33 4.32 31.73
N ASP A 114 -19.47 5.29 30.82
CA ASP A 114 -20.78 5.80 30.42
C ASP A 114 -21.60 4.71 29.71
N ALA A 115 -22.93 4.77 29.84
CA ALA A 115 -23.83 3.83 29.16
C ALA A 115 -23.68 3.93 27.64
N SER A 116 -23.52 2.79 26.98
CA SER A 116 -23.51 2.67 25.51
C SER A 116 -24.86 2.17 25.00
N TYR A 117 -25.21 2.48 23.76
CA TYR A 117 -26.51 2.16 23.20
C TYR A 117 -26.35 1.39 21.88
N LEU A 118 -27.03 0.26 21.76
CA LEU A 118 -27.01 -0.62 20.59
C LEU A 118 -28.39 -0.60 19.93
N PHE A 119 -28.47 -0.01 18.73
CA PHE A 119 -29.69 0.01 17.93
C PHE A 119 -29.99 -1.38 17.34
N LEU A 120 -31.24 -1.83 17.43
CA LEU A 120 -31.67 -3.18 17.04
C LEU A 120 -32.50 -3.19 15.76
N GLY A 121 -33.37 -2.19 15.59
CA GLY A 121 -34.32 -2.12 14.48
C GLY A 121 -35.27 -0.93 14.61
N ARG A 122 -35.87 -0.53 13.49
CA ARG A 122 -36.86 0.56 13.42
C ARG A 122 -38.05 0.16 12.55
N THR A 123 -39.20 0.76 12.82
CA THR A 123 -40.35 0.75 11.91
C THR A 123 -41.06 2.11 11.93
N SER A 124 -41.69 2.49 10.83
CA SER A 124 -42.41 3.76 10.71
C SER A 124 -43.91 3.52 10.86
N CYS A 125 -44.52 4.07 11.89
CA CYS A 125 -45.94 3.89 12.20
C CYS A 125 -46.75 5.12 11.77
N THR A 126 -47.94 4.90 11.21
CA THR A 126 -48.94 5.98 11.04
C THR A 126 -49.94 5.99 12.20
N ASN A 127 -50.61 7.12 12.42
CA ASN A 127 -51.53 7.29 13.55
C ASN A 127 -52.62 6.20 13.57
N GLY A 128 -52.69 5.40 14.64
CA GLY A 128 -53.67 4.32 14.79
C GLY A 128 -53.37 3.02 14.02
N SER A 129 -52.23 2.92 13.34
CA SER A 129 -51.75 1.68 12.71
C SER A 129 -50.80 0.89 13.61
N TRP A 130 -50.80 -0.44 13.48
CA TRP A 130 -49.87 -1.34 14.14
C TRP A 130 -48.87 -1.89 13.13
N GLU A 131 -47.58 -1.72 13.42
CA GLU A 131 -46.47 -2.14 12.57
C GLU A 131 -45.55 -3.10 13.34
N ASN A 132 -45.01 -4.09 12.63
CA ASN A 132 -44.08 -5.04 13.21
C ASN A 132 -42.63 -4.52 13.06
N LEU A 133 -42.03 -4.12 14.18
CA LEU A 133 -40.61 -3.79 14.30
C LEU A 133 -39.80 -5.07 14.44
N LYS A 134 -38.84 -5.29 13.54
CA LYS A 134 -37.90 -6.41 13.61
C LYS A 134 -36.47 -5.94 13.78
N GLY A 135 -35.68 -6.70 14.53
CA GLY A 135 -34.27 -6.43 14.77
C GLY A 135 -33.52 -7.69 15.19
N THR A 136 -32.19 -7.60 15.26
CA THR A 136 -31.36 -8.66 15.86
C THR A 136 -30.20 -8.06 16.64
N PHE A 137 -29.67 -8.80 17.61
CA PHE A 137 -28.43 -8.44 18.28
C PHE A 137 -27.60 -9.65 18.70
N SER A 138 -26.30 -9.40 18.88
CA SER A 138 -25.37 -10.28 19.57
C SER A 138 -24.38 -9.43 20.35
N LEU A 139 -23.92 -9.91 21.50
CA LEU A 139 -22.94 -9.22 22.33
C LEU A 139 -21.64 -10.03 22.35
N SER A 140 -20.50 -9.36 22.11
CA SER A 140 -19.17 -9.96 22.17
C SER A 140 -18.63 -10.05 23.60
N THR A 141 -19.04 -9.13 24.48
CA THR A 141 -18.72 -9.08 25.92
C THR A 141 -19.97 -8.81 26.72
N MET A 142 -20.08 -9.36 27.94
CA MET A 142 -21.27 -9.20 28.77
C MET A 142 -21.17 -7.89 29.59
N PRO A 143 -22.12 -6.94 29.43
CA PRO A 143 -22.20 -5.76 30.29
C PRO A 143 -22.67 -6.10 31.70
N ASP A 144 -22.43 -5.22 32.66
CA ASP A 144 -22.95 -5.37 34.03
C ASP A 144 -24.47 -5.25 34.06
N ARG A 145 -25.04 -4.46 33.16
CA ARG A 145 -26.49 -4.34 32.96
C ARG A 145 -26.85 -4.12 31.50
N VAL A 146 -27.88 -4.84 31.06
CA VAL A 146 -28.43 -4.78 29.70
C VAL A 146 -29.93 -4.53 29.79
N THR A 147 -30.35 -3.35 29.34
CA THR A 147 -31.75 -2.95 29.33
C THR A 147 -32.24 -2.87 27.90
N PHE A 148 -33.27 -3.65 27.56
CA PHE A 148 -34.00 -3.49 26.32
C PHE A 148 -35.04 -2.38 26.47
N TYR A 149 -35.15 -1.50 25.49
CA TYR A 149 -36.19 -0.49 25.51
C TYR A 149 -36.66 -0.09 24.11
N LEU A 150 -37.94 0.27 24.03
CA LEU A 150 -38.57 0.81 22.83
C LEU A 150 -38.68 2.33 22.97
N GLU A 151 -38.14 3.05 22.01
CA GLU A 151 -38.05 4.52 21.97
C GLU A 151 -38.54 5.09 20.64
N GLY A 152 -38.56 6.41 20.53
CA GLY A 152 -39.39 7.09 19.53
C GLY A 152 -40.88 6.96 19.87
N PRO A 153 -41.79 7.64 19.16
CA PRO A 153 -41.60 8.73 18.19
C PRO A 153 -41.14 10.07 18.82
N ALA A 154 -41.24 11.19 18.09
CA ALA A 154 -40.88 12.53 18.60
C ALA A 154 -41.67 12.93 19.87
N PRO A 155 -41.18 13.92 20.66
CA PRO A 155 -41.88 14.41 21.86
C PRO A 155 -43.34 14.79 21.58
N GLY A 156 -44.23 14.42 22.50
CA GLY A 156 -45.67 14.69 22.40
C GLY A 156 -46.48 13.67 21.59
N VAL A 157 -45.84 12.68 20.95
CA VAL A 157 -46.51 11.57 20.28
C VAL A 157 -46.46 10.33 21.17
N ASP A 158 -47.61 9.72 21.39
CA ASP A 158 -47.75 8.55 22.27
C ASP A 158 -47.25 7.29 21.55
N LEU A 159 -46.47 6.47 22.26
CA LEU A 159 -45.98 5.17 21.78
C LEU A 159 -46.92 4.07 22.26
N LEU A 160 -47.40 3.25 21.34
CA LEU A 160 -48.25 2.09 21.62
C LEU A 160 -47.44 0.81 21.42
N ILE A 161 -47.49 -0.12 22.38
CA ILE A 161 -46.75 -1.38 22.31
C ILE A 161 -47.72 -2.51 22.64
N GLN A 162 -48.00 -3.36 21.66
CA GLN A 162 -48.91 -4.49 21.84
C GLN A 162 -48.19 -5.73 22.33
N SER A 163 -47.05 -6.06 21.73
CA SER A 163 -46.26 -7.20 22.17
C SER A 163 -44.77 -7.03 21.87
N VAL A 164 -43.92 -7.69 22.67
CA VAL A 164 -42.46 -7.74 22.46
C VAL A 164 -41.93 -9.15 22.60
N GLU A 165 -41.38 -9.69 21.53
CA GLU A 165 -40.73 -10.99 21.50
C GLU A 165 -39.23 -10.84 21.28
N ILE A 166 -38.43 -11.42 22.17
CA ILE A 166 -37.01 -11.63 21.96
C ILE A 166 -36.72 -13.12 22.12
N THR A 167 -36.17 -13.74 21.09
CA THR A 167 -35.87 -15.18 21.07
C THR A 167 -34.43 -15.43 20.67
N CYS A 168 -33.79 -16.42 21.30
CA CYS A 168 -32.46 -16.85 20.91
C CYS A 168 -32.57 -17.83 19.75
N SER A 169 -31.90 -17.55 18.63
CA SER A 169 -31.79 -18.48 17.51
C SER A 169 -30.59 -19.40 17.73
N SER A 170 -30.82 -20.69 18.01
CA SER A 170 -29.74 -21.69 17.99
C SER A 170 -29.26 -21.91 16.55
N SER A 171 -27.97 -22.20 16.40
CA SER A 171 -27.20 -22.29 15.14
C SER A 171 -27.61 -23.44 14.19
N SER A 172 -28.84 -23.95 14.24
CA SER A 172 -29.33 -25.07 13.44
C SER A 172 -30.37 -24.71 12.38
N ASP A 173 -30.88 -23.48 12.33
CA ASP A 173 -32.04 -23.14 11.48
C ASP A 173 -31.66 -22.36 10.20
N ILE A 174 -30.37 -22.28 9.85
CA ILE A 174 -29.89 -21.51 8.69
C ILE A 174 -29.88 -22.33 7.38
N GLU A 175 -30.05 -23.66 7.42
CA GLU A 175 -29.90 -24.48 6.20
C GLU A 175 -31.17 -24.71 5.35
N ASP A 176 -32.38 -24.39 5.84
CA ASP A 176 -33.62 -24.75 5.11
C ASP A 176 -34.33 -23.60 4.37
N HIS A 177 -33.82 -22.36 4.45
CA HIS A 177 -34.35 -21.24 3.65
C HIS A 177 -33.55 -20.92 2.38
N ALA A 178 -32.41 -21.59 2.15
CA ALA A 178 -31.55 -21.35 0.98
C ALA A 178 -31.98 -22.08 -0.31
N LYS A 179 -33.14 -22.75 -0.34
CA LYS A 179 -33.60 -23.54 -1.49
C LYS A 179 -35.01 -23.23 -1.97
N THR A 180 -35.45 -21.98 -1.94
CA THR A 180 -36.54 -21.54 -2.83
C THR A 180 -36.58 -20.01 -2.91
N THR A 181 -35.72 -19.41 -3.73
CA THR A 181 -36.01 -18.23 -4.56
C THR A 181 -34.82 -17.98 -5.48
N GLY A 182 -35.11 -17.87 -6.77
CA GLY A 182 -34.11 -17.58 -7.80
C GLY A 182 -33.65 -16.13 -7.78
N THR A 183 -32.47 -15.90 -8.37
CA THR A 183 -31.91 -14.59 -8.77
C THR A 183 -31.75 -13.56 -7.65
N LEU A 184 -30.63 -13.68 -6.90
CA LEU A 184 -30.09 -12.61 -6.08
C LEU A 184 -29.46 -11.52 -6.98
N SER A 185 -30.08 -10.35 -7.01
CA SER A 185 -29.47 -9.11 -7.50
C SER A 185 -28.44 -8.60 -6.50
N THR A 186 -27.44 -7.87 -7.00
CA THR A 186 -26.25 -7.37 -6.29
C THR A 186 -26.51 -6.24 -5.28
N GLU A 187 -27.72 -6.09 -4.75
CA GLU A 187 -28.13 -4.91 -3.94
C GLU A 187 -28.06 -5.11 -2.42
N ASP A 188 -28.04 -6.35 -1.90
CA ASP A 188 -28.18 -6.61 -0.46
C ASP A 188 -26.95 -6.32 0.42
N ASP A 189 -25.80 -5.93 -0.14
CA ASP A 189 -24.56 -5.66 0.61
C ASP A 189 -24.17 -4.16 0.69
N ASN A 190 -24.98 -3.24 0.13
CA ASN A 190 -24.65 -1.82 0.12
C ASN A 190 -25.08 -1.12 1.42
N ILE A 191 -24.12 -0.48 2.09
CA ILE A 191 -24.30 0.28 3.34
C ILE A 191 -24.93 1.66 3.04
N ILE A 192 -24.78 2.19 1.82
CA ILE A 192 -25.35 3.49 1.44
C ILE A 192 -26.83 3.36 1.07
N ILE A 193 -27.66 4.14 1.76
CA ILE A 193 -29.10 4.26 1.50
C ILE A 193 -29.33 5.22 0.33
N ASN A 194 -30.33 4.92 -0.51
CA ASN A 194 -30.67 5.67 -1.73
C ASN A 194 -29.43 5.87 -2.66
N PRO A 195 -28.74 4.79 -3.06
CA PRO A 195 -27.48 4.87 -3.80
C PRO A 195 -27.63 5.28 -5.27
N GLN A 196 -28.85 5.21 -5.83
CA GLN A 196 -29.17 5.57 -7.22
C GLN A 196 -30.05 6.82 -7.33
N PHE A 197 -30.34 7.49 -6.22
CA PHE A 197 -31.17 8.71 -6.16
C PHE A 197 -32.62 8.52 -6.64
N ASP A 198 -33.14 7.29 -6.66
CA ASP A 198 -34.53 6.99 -7.02
C ASP A 198 -35.54 7.56 -6.02
N ASP A 199 -35.13 7.77 -4.77
CA ASP A 199 -35.92 8.43 -3.72
C ASP A 199 -35.52 9.91 -3.55
N GLY A 200 -35.16 10.56 -4.66
CA GLY A 200 -34.74 11.96 -4.68
C GLY A 200 -33.50 12.20 -3.82
N GLN A 201 -33.51 13.26 -3.01
CA GLN A 201 -32.38 13.66 -2.16
C GLN A 201 -32.38 12.97 -0.78
N ASN A 202 -33.29 12.03 -0.51
CA ASN A 202 -33.39 11.42 0.82
C ASN A 202 -32.06 10.74 1.21
N ASN A 203 -31.63 10.96 2.45
CA ASN A 203 -30.33 10.53 3.02
C ASN A 203 -29.07 11.19 2.42
N TRP A 204 -29.24 12.17 1.53
CA TRP A 204 -28.15 12.97 0.98
C TRP A 204 -28.27 14.43 1.41
N SER A 205 -27.16 15.03 1.83
CA SER A 205 -27.10 16.45 2.19
C SER A 205 -25.93 17.14 1.50
N GLY A 206 -26.18 18.36 1.02
CA GLY A 206 -25.12 19.18 0.45
C GLY A 206 -24.25 19.78 1.56
N ARG A 207 -22.93 19.63 1.45
CA ARG A 207 -21.95 20.26 2.34
C ARG A 207 -21.28 21.43 1.61
N GLY A 208 -21.76 22.65 1.84
CA GLY A 208 -21.29 23.84 1.11
C GLY A 208 -21.77 23.92 -0.35
N CYS A 209 -22.83 23.17 -0.68
CA CYS A 209 -23.44 23.07 -2.01
C CYS A 209 -24.94 22.76 -1.91
N LYS A 210 -25.66 22.87 -3.02
CA LYS A 210 -27.01 22.30 -3.18
C LYS A 210 -26.93 20.97 -3.91
N ILE A 211 -27.84 20.06 -3.62
CA ILE A 211 -28.00 18.82 -4.38
C ILE A 211 -29.25 18.95 -5.25
N ALA A 212 -29.10 18.73 -6.55
CA ALA A 212 -30.20 18.63 -7.49
C ALA A 212 -30.21 17.23 -8.12
N ILE A 213 -31.39 16.61 -8.21
CA ILE A 213 -31.55 15.28 -8.82
C ILE A 213 -32.05 15.47 -10.25
N HIS A 214 -31.40 14.81 -11.20
CA HIS A 214 -31.65 14.94 -12.64
C HIS A 214 -31.87 13.57 -13.27
N ASP A 215 -32.84 13.47 -14.18
CA ASP A 215 -32.99 12.38 -15.15
C ASP A 215 -32.19 12.64 -16.43
N SER A 216 -31.88 13.92 -16.71
CA SER A 216 -31.03 14.38 -17.80
C SER A 216 -30.50 15.81 -17.55
N LEU A 217 -29.35 16.15 -18.14
CA LEU A 217 -28.81 17.51 -18.17
C LEU A 217 -28.38 17.92 -19.59
N GLY A 218 -28.30 19.23 -19.83
CA GLY A 218 -27.78 19.80 -21.08
C GLY A 218 -28.59 19.42 -22.33
N ASN A 219 -29.92 19.39 -22.22
CA ASN A 219 -30.86 18.92 -23.25
C ASN A 219 -30.64 17.45 -23.65
N GLY A 220 -30.42 16.56 -22.68
CA GLY A 220 -30.25 15.12 -22.92
C GLY A 220 -28.84 14.70 -23.33
N LYS A 221 -27.85 15.61 -23.25
CA LYS A 221 -26.44 15.28 -23.52
C LYS A 221 -25.80 14.49 -22.39
N VAL A 222 -26.29 14.66 -21.16
CA VAL A 222 -25.85 13.89 -20.00
C VAL A 222 -27.04 13.09 -19.49
N LEU A 223 -26.89 11.77 -19.50
CA LEU A 223 -27.87 10.80 -19.03
C LEU A 223 -27.25 9.96 -17.90
N PRO A 224 -28.05 9.42 -16.97
CA PRO A 224 -27.60 8.45 -15.97
C PRO A 224 -26.85 7.29 -16.65
N LYS A 225 -25.72 6.87 -16.08
CA LYS A 225 -24.98 5.69 -16.56
C LYS A 225 -25.74 4.39 -16.23
N VAL A 226 -26.34 4.36 -15.05
CA VAL A 226 -27.20 3.29 -14.51
C VAL A 226 -28.37 3.95 -13.77
N GLY A 227 -29.52 3.27 -13.69
CA GLY A 227 -30.70 3.79 -13.00
C GLY A 227 -31.42 4.89 -13.78
N LYS A 228 -32.35 5.58 -13.12
CA LYS A 228 -33.18 6.64 -13.72
C LYS A 228 -32.66 8.05 -13.46
N PHE A 229 -31.91 8.23 -12.38
CA PHE A 229 -31.51 9.54 -11.91
C PHE A 229 -30.00 9.62 -11.60
N PHE A 230 -29.50 10.84 -11.47
CA PHE A 230 -28.18 11.13 -10.92
C PHE A 230 -28.25 12.45 -10.13
N ALA A 231 -27.38 12.60 -9.15
CA ALA A 231 -27.26 13.83 -8.37
C ALA A 231 -26.23 14.78 -8.99
N ALA A 232 -26.51 16.07 -8.91
CA ALA A 232 -25.59 17.17 -9.21
C ALA A 232 -25.38 18.01 -7.94
N ALA A 233 -24.14 18.12 -7.49
CA ALA A 233 -23.74 19.04 -6.44
C ALA A 233 -23.47 20.42 -7.06
N THR A 234 -24.44 21.31 -7.01
CA THR A 234 -24.45 22.64 -7.64
C THR A 234 -24.19 23.75 -6.63
N GLU A 235 -23.95 24.98 -7.12
CA GLU A 235 -23.74 26.17 -6.29
C GLU A 235 -22.65 25.98 -5.22
N ARG A 236 -21.57 25.28 -5.58
CA ARG A 236 -20.45 24.99 -4.66
C ARG A 236 -19.71 26.28 -4.30
N THR A 237 -19.82 26.70 -3.04
CA THR A 237 -19.32 28.02 -2.58
C THR A 237 -17.96 27.98 -1.89
N GLN A 238 -17.53 26.82 -1.38
CA GLN A 238 -16.28 26.65 -0.65
C GLN A 238 -15.68 25.25 -0.92
N ARG A 239 -14.36 25.12 -0.79
CA ARG A 239 -13.73 23.83 -0.48
C ARG A 239 -13.69 23.69 1.03
N TRP A 240 -14.11 22.55 1.56
CA TRP A 240 -14.06 22.34 3.01
C TRP A 240 -12.61 22.39 3.48
N VAL A 241 -12.35 23.14 4.55
CA VAL A 241 -11.04 23.22 5.20
C VAL A 241 -11.08 22.27 6.38
N GLN A 242 -10.11 21.33 6.45
CA GLN A 242 -9.89 20.53 7.65
C GLN A 242 -9.63 21.47 8.82
N ASN A 243 -10.62 21.63 9.70
CA ASN A 243 -10.41 22.29 10.97
C ASN A 243 -9.77 21.26 11.90
N PRO A 244 -8.60 21.55 12.49
CA PRO A 244 -7.94 20.65 13.43
C PRO A 244 -8.60 20.78 14.80
N ASP A 245 -9.92 20.57 14.89
CA ASP A 245 -10.48 20.20 16.17
C ASP A 245 -10.07 18.76 16.48
N SER A 246 -9.72 18.49 17.73
CA SER A 246 -9.00 17.27 18.12
C SER A 246 -9.90 16.02 18.17
N ARG A 247 -10.97 15.96 17.35
CA ARG A 247 -11.99 14.90 17.38
C ARG A 247 -12.43 14.38 16.01
N GLU A 248 -12.19 15.10 14.91
CA GLU A 248 -12.54 14.63 13.56
C GLU A 248 -11.33 14.02 12.84
N GLN A 249 -11.47 12.77 12.38
CA GLN A 249 -10.47 12.09 11.55
C GLN A 249 -10.94 12.03 10.09
N TYR A 250 -10.07 12.42 9.15
CA TYR A 250 -10.39 12.47 7.73
C TYR A 250 -9.61 11.38 6.98
N ILE A 251 -10.31 10.46 6.32
CA ILE A 251 -9.72 9.36 5.57
C ILE A 251 -9.97 9.59 4.09
N GLY A 252 -8.91 9.84 3.32
CA GLY A 252 -8.98 9.87 1.87
C GLY A 252 -9.22 8.44 1.33
N ILE A 253 -10.39 8.21 0.73
CA ILE A 253 -10.79 6.86 0.27
C ILE A 253 -10.30 6.59 -1.16
N ALA A 254 -10.51 7.54 -2.06
CA ALA A 254 -10.20 7.39 -3.48
C ALA A 254 -10.07 8.76 -4.14
N ASN A 255 -9.33 8.84 -5.25
CA ASN A 255 -9.33 9.98 -6.15
C ASN A 255 -9.45 9.51 -7.61
N VAL A 256 -10.00 10.38 -8.47
CA VAL A 256 -10.06 10.14 -9.92
C VAL A 256 -10.05 11.49 -10.64
N GLN A 257 -9.43 11.53 -11.82
CA GLN A 257 -9.59 12.66 -12.74
C GLN A 257 -10.86 12.44 -13.56
N ALA A 258 -11.81 13.37 -13.44
CA ALA A 258 -13.04 13.37 -14.21
C ALA A 258 -13.04 14.52 -15.23
N THR A 259 -13.64 14.30 -16.40
CA THR A 259 -13.87 15.33 -17.41
C THR A 259 -15.36 15.56 -17.60
N ASN A 260 -15.73 16.58 -18.38
CA ASN A 260 -17.13 16.82 -18.74
C ASN A 260 -17.64 15.94 -19.91
N GLN A 261 -16.87 14.93 -20.33
CA GLN A 261 -17.22 14.07 -21.47
C GLN A 261 -17.84 12.75 -21.03
N ASP A 262 -17.28 12.08 -20.02
CA ASP A 262 -17.60 10.70 -19.68
C ASP A 262 -17.76 10.46 -18.18
N TRP A 263 -18.62 9.50 -17.83
CA TRP A 263 -18.74 8.97 -16.48
C TRP A 263 -17.55 8.09 -16.10
N VAL A 264 -16.73 8.56 -15.16
CA VAL A 264 -15.61 7.82 -14.59
C VAL A 264 -15.99 7.10 -13.30
N GLN A 265 -15.42 5.92 -13.07
CA GLN A 265 -15.61 5.18 -11.82
C GLN A 265 -14.59 5.64 -10.78
N LEU A 266 -15.06 5.97 -9.58
CA LEU A 266 -14.24 6.24 -8.40
C LEU A 266 -14.34 5.03 -7.46
N GLN A 267 -13.20 4.42 -7.13
CA GLN A 267 -13.16 3.24 -6.26
C GLN A 267 -12.00 3.34 -5.28
N GLY A 268 -12.23 2.89 -4.06
CA GLY A 268 -11.20 2.82 -3.02
C GLY A 268 -11.60 1.88 -1.90
N LYS A 269 -10.70 1.75 -0.93
CA LYS A 269 -10.90 0.99 0.31
C LYS A 269 -10.52 1.90 1.46
N PHE A 270 -11.17 1.72 2.61
CA PHE A 270 -10.81 2.39 3.84
C PHE A 270 -10.96 1.43 5.00
N LEU A 271 -10.26 1.72 6.09
CA LEU A 271 -10.39 1.01 7.35
C LEU A 271 -10.77 2.00 8.44
N ILE A 272 -11.61 1.55 9.37
CA ILE A 272 -11.99 2.31 10.56
C ILE A 272 -11.37 1.57 11.76
N ASN A 273 -10.35 2.17 12.38
CA ASN A 273 -9.60 1.54 13.48
C ASN A 273 -10.23 1.76 14.86
N ASN A 274 -11.13 2.74 14.98
CA ASN A 274 -11.80 3.13 16.23
C ASN A 274 -13.33 3.02 16.10
N SER A 275 -14.08 3.23 17.17
CA SER A 275 -15.55 3.33 17.10
C SER A 275 -15.98 4.80 17.00
N PRO A 276 -16.05 5.39 15.79
CA PRO A 276 -16.48 6.78 15.64
C PRO A 276 -17.93 6.94 16.07
N SER A 277 -18.24 8.03 16.78
CA SER A 277 -19.63 8.40 17.11
C SER A 277 -20.44 8.82 15.87
N LYS A 278 -19.77 9.20 14.78
CA LYS A 278 -20.36 9.55 13.49
C LYS A 278 -19.35 9.32 12.37
N VAL A 279 -19.80 8.69 11.28
CA VAL A 279 -19.04 8.59 10.02
C VAL A 279 -19.80 9.34 8.95
N VAL A 280 -19.08 10.18 8.18
CA VAL A 280 -19.64 10.90 7.03
C VAL A 280 -18.77 10.59 5.82
N VAL A 281 -19.37 9.94 4.82
CA VAL A 281 -18.75 9.83 3.50
C VAL A 281 -19.22 11.00 2.65
N TYR A 282 -18.29 11.73 2.07
CA TYR A 282 -18.59 12.86 1.20
C TYR A 282 -17.70 12.82 -0.03
N LEU A 283 -18.18 13.43 -1.12
CA LEU A 283 -17.41 13.64 -2.32
C LEU A 283 -16.98 15.09 -2.37
N GLU A 284 -15.68 15.30 -2.52
CA GLU A 284 -15.11 16.58 -2.87
C GLU A 284 -14.50 16.51 -4.28
N GLY A 285 -14.24 17.67 -4.85
CA GLY A 285 -13.88 17.74 -6.26
C GLY A 285 -13.51 19.16 -6.66
N PRO A 286 -13.59 19.52 -7.95
CA PRO A 286 -12.90 20.67 -8.55
C PRO A 286 -13.17 22.00 -7.83
N PRO A 287 -12.42 23.08 -8.12
CA PRO A 287 -12.63 24.37 -7.46
C PRO A 287 -14.11 24.79 -7.42
N ALA A 288 -14.45 25.66 -6.46
CA ALA A 288 -15.79 26.22 -6.32
C ALA A 288 -16.32 26.74 -7.67
N GLY A 289 -17.61 26.49 -7.96
CA GLY A 289 -18.24 26.83 -9.24
C GLY A 289 -18.25 25.73 -10.33
N ILE A 290 -17.66 24.55 -10.07
CA ILE A 290 -17.77 23.40 -10.98
C ILE A 290 -18.63 22.32 -10.30
N ASP A 291 -19.71 21.90 -10.97
CA ASP A 291 -20.63 20.89 -10.46
C ASP A 291 -19.99 19.50 -10.42
N ILE A 292 -20.35 18.71 -9.41
CA ILE A 292 -19.97 17.29 -9.31
C ILE A 292 -21.20 16.46 -9.62
N LEU A 293 -21.11 15.61 -10.64
CA LEU A 293 -22.17 14.69 -11.01
C LEU A 293 -21.88 13.30 -10.43
N VAL A 294 -22.88 12.70 -9.79
CA VAL A 294 -22.80 11.39 -9.15
C VAL A 294 -23.97 10.55 -9.62
N ASN A 295 -23.70 9.44 -10.30
CA ASN A 295 -24.76 8.54 -10.77
C ASN A 295 -25.11 7.46 -9.75
N THR A 296 -24.12 6.75 -9.19
CA THR A 296 -24.38 5.80 -8.11
C THR A 296 -23.22 5.71 -7.12
N ILE A 297 -23.53 5.36 -5.87
CA ILE A 297 -22.53 5.14 -4.82
C ILE A 297 -22.79 3.81 -4.13
N VAL A 298 -21.75 2.97 -4.09
CA VAL A 298 -21.79 1.67 -3.41
C VAL A 298 -20.66 1.61 -2.40
N ILE A 299 -21.01 1.35 -1.15
CA ILE A 299 -20.06 1.04 -0.07
C ILE A 299 -20.49 -0.27 0.54
N LYS A 300 -19.59 -1.23 0.59
CA LYS A 300 -19.85 -2.56 1.14
C LYS A 300 -18.66 -3.03 1.93
N HIS A 301 -18.87 -4.02 2.79
CA HIS A 301 -17.77 -4.67 3.47
C HIS A 301 -16.80 -5.27 2.43
N ALA A 302 -15.53 -4.88 2.48
CA ALA A 302 -14.52 -5.45 1.60
C ALA A 302 -14.14 -6.85 2.14
N PRO A 303 -14.24 -7.93 1.33
CA PRO A 303 -13.81 -9.24 1.78
C PRO A 303 -12.31 -9.22 2.03
N LYS A 304 -11.87 -9.79 3.17
CA LYS A 304 -10.43 -10.00 3.43
C LYS A 304 -9.90 -11.00 2.39
N THR A 305 -8.86 -10.60 1.67
CA THR A 305 -8.19 -11.51 0.73
C THR A 305 -7.60 -12.67 1.54
N PRO A 306 -7.89 -13.94 1.20
CA PRO A 306 -7.26 -15.06 1.88
C PRO A 306 -5.73 -14.99 1.70
N PRO A 307 -4.93 -15.43 2.69
CA PRO A 307 -3.48 -15.50 2.54
C PRO A 307 -3.08 -16.29 1.29
N SER A 308 -2.00 -15.88 0.64
CA SER A 308 -1.51 -16.62 -0.52
C SER A 308 -0.91 -17.95 -0.07
N THR A 309 -0.83 -18.93 -0.98
CA THR A 309 -0.01 -20.11 -0.75
C THR A 309 1.42 -19.84 -1.24
N PRO A 310 2.46 -20.38 -0.57
CA PRO A 310 3.81 -20.35 -1.09
C PRO A 310 3.85 -21.01 -2.48
N PRO A 311 4.49 -20.39 -3.49
CA PRO A 311 4.72 -21.05 -4.77
C PRO A 311 5.61 -22.28 -4.61
N ASP A 312 5.35 -23.32 -5.40
CA ASP A 312 6.18 -24.53 -5.44
C ASP A 312 7.26 -24.42 -6.52
N PHE A 313 8.51 -24.56 -6.10
CA PHE A 313 9.70 -24.49 -6.95
C PHE A 313 10.57 -25.76 -6.91
N GLU A 314 10.14 -26.87 -6.28
CA GLU A 314 11.01 -28.03 -5.97
C GLU A 314 11.76 -28.61 -7.20
N ASP A 315 11.15 -28.58 -8.39
CA ASP A 315 11.78 -29.07 -9.63
C ASP A 315 12.18 -27.96 -10.61
N ALA A 316 12.46 -26.74 -10.14
CA ALA A 316 12.86 -25.64 -11.02
C ALA A 316 14.24 -25.92 -11.68
N PRO A 317 14.36 -25.84 -13.01
CA PRO A 317 15.61 -26.13 -13.71
C PRO A 317 16.58 -24.93 -13.64
N PHE A 318 17.03 -24.59 -12.43
CA PHE A 318 17.94 -23.47 -12.19
C PHE A 318 19.20 -23.55 -13.03
N GLY A 319 19.57 -22.43 -13.65
CA GLY A 319 20.75 -22.33 -14.51
C GLY A 319 20.64 -23.02 -15.88
N ILE A 320 19.47 -23.59 -16.21
CA ILE A 320 19.24 -24.22 -17.52
C ILE A 320 18.54 -23.23 -18.45
N ASN A 321 19.14 -22.97 -19.60
CA ASN A 321 18.55 -22.13 -20.64
C ASN A 321 17.33 -22.82 -21.27
N ILE A 322 16.18 -22.15 -21.27
CA ILE A 322 14.92 -22.68 -21.84
C ILE A 322 14.82 -22.47 -23.37
N ILE A 323 15.71 -21.66 -23.96
CA ILE A 323 15.76 -21.41 -25.40
C ILE A 323 16.33 -22.62 -26.14
N GLU A 324 15.59 -23.12 -27.13
CA GLU A 324 16.04 -24.22 -27.96
C GLU A 324 17.06 -23.77 -29.01
N ASN A 325 18.02 -24.65 -29.31
CA ASN A 325 19.05 -24.41 -30.33
C ASN A 325 19.73 -23.03 -30.17
N SER A 326 19.97 -22.61 -28.92
CA SER A 326 20.57 -21.30 -28.58
C SER A 326 22.01 -21.16 -29.07
N ASN A 327 22.71 -22.28 -29.28
CA ASN A 327 24.05 -22.34 -29.87
C ASN A 327 24.04 -22.35 -31.42
N LEU A 328 22.86 -22.44 -32.06
CA LEU A 328 22.68 -22.50 -33.51
C LEU A 328 23.49 -23.63 -34.16
N ALA A 329 23.61 -24.77 -33.48
CA ALA A 329 24.25 -25.96 -34.01
C ALA A 329 23.49 -26.51 -35.22
N ASN A 330 22.15 -26.42 -35.20
CA ASN A 330 21.24 -26.95 -36.23
C ASN A 330 20.55 -25.83 -37.03
N GLY A 331 21.32 -24.85 -37.52
CA GLY A 331 20.76 -23.73 -38.27
C GLY A 331 19.77 -22.90 -37.43
N THR A 332 18.68 -22.45 -38.04
CA THR A 332 17.58 -21.74 -37.36
C THR A 332 16.49 -22.69 -36.82
N ASN A 333 16.73 -24.00 -36.74
CA ASN A 333 15.71 -24.93 -36.24
C ASN A 333 15.22 -24.53 -34.83
N GLY A 334 13.91 -24.57 -34.60
CA GLY A 334 13.27 -24.07 -33.37
C GLY A 334 12.96 -22.56 -33.38
N TRP A 335 13.57 -21.78 -34.27
CA TRP A 335 13.27 -20.36 -34.47
C TRP A 335 12.35 -20.15 -35.67
N PHE A 336 11.43 -19.21 -35.57
CA PHE A 336 10.59 -18.78 -36.70
C PHE A 336 10.57 -17.25 -36.84
N PRO A 337 10.41 -16.73 -38.07
CA PRO A 337 10.23 -15.29 -38.29
C PRO A 337 8.85 -14.86 -37.78
N LEU A 338 8.81 -13.89 -36.89
CA LEU A 338 7.61 -13.16 -36.54
C LEU A 338 7.41 -12.03 -37.55
N GLY A 339 6.36 -12.14 -38.37
CA GLY A 339 6.11 -11.25 -39.49
C GLY A 339 6.96 -11.57 -40.74
N ASN A 340 6.90 -10.68 -41.74
CA ASN A 340 7.52 -10.92 -43.04
C ASN A 340 9.02 -10.54 -43.03
N CYS A 341 9.84 -11.26 -42.26
CA CYS A 341 11.29 -11.12 -42.23
C CYS A 341 11.99 -12.45 -42.53
N THR A 342 13.30 -12.42 -42.81
CA THR A 342 14.08 -13.61 -43.16
C THR A 342 15.11 -13.92 -42.07
N LEU A 343 15.13 -15.16 -41.59
CA LEU A 343 16.13 -15.65 -40.63
C LEU A 343 17.21 -16.48 -41.34
N SER A 344 18.47 -16.22 -41.01
CA SER A 344 19.62 -17.03 -41.43
C SER A 344 20.67 -17.11 -40.31
N VAL A 345 21.68 -17.97 -40.44
CA VAL A 345 22.77 -18.08 -39.46
C VAL A 345 24.04 -17.46 -40.01
N GLY A 346 24.62 -16.53 -39.26
CA GLY A 346 25.93 -15.94 -39.50
C GLY A 346 26.99 -16.41 -38.49
N THR A 347 28.23 -15.95 -38.67
CA THR A 347 29.37 -16.21 -37.76
C THR A 347 30.12 -14.93 -37.42
N GLY A 348 30.77 -14.86 -36.26
CA GLY A 348 31.49 -13.67 -35.79
C GLY A 348 30.84 -12.99 -34.57
N SER A 349 29.99 -13.72 -33.83
CA SER A 349 29.51 -13.28 -32.52
C SER A 349 30.51 -13.56 -31.40
N PRO A 350 30.38 -12.91 -30.23
CA PRO A 350 31.19 -13.23 -29.06
C PRO A 350 31.09 -14.71 -28.68
N ARG A 351 32.22 -15.29 -28.27
CA ARG A 351 32.31 -16.68 -27.77
C ARG A 351 32.10 -16.79 -26.25
N VAL A 352 31.85 -15.68 -25.59
CA VAL A 352 31.61 -15.59 -24.13
C VAL A 352 30.14 -15.27 -23.88
N LEU A 353 29.57 -15.80 -22.80
CA LEU A 353 28.25 -15.34 -22.36
C LEU A 353 28.27 -13.84 -22.05
N PRO A 354 27.13 -13.16 -22.21
CA PRO A 354 27.00 -11.82 -21.69
C PRO A 354 27.31 -11.79 -20.18
N PRO A 355 28.02 -10.76 -19.69
CA PRO A 355 28.43 -10.64 -18.29
C PRO A 355 27.35 -10.95 -17.26
N MET A 356 26.13 -10.41 -17.41
CA MET A 356 25.05 -10.60 -16.44
C MET A 356 24.58 -12.06 -16.36
N ALA A 357 24.58 -12.79 -17.48
CA ALA A 357 24.27 -14.22 -17.48
C ALA A 357 25.42 -15.04 -16.88
N ARG A 358 26.67 -14.68 -17.19
CA ARG A 358 27.86 -15.37 -16.65
C ARG A 358 27.90 -15.29 -15.13
N ASP A 359 27.53 -14.16 -14.54
CA ASP A 359 27.55 -13.98 -13.08
C ASP A 359 26.48 -14.81 -12.36
N SER A 360 25.38 -15.13 -13.04
CA SER A 360 24.35 -16.05 -12.55
C SER A 360 24.70 -17.52 -12.77
N LEU A 361 25.23 -17.86 -13.94
CA LEU A 361 25.46 -19.24 -14.37
C LEU A 361 26.83 -19.80 -13.96
N GLY A 362 27.80 -18.92 -13.68
CA GLY A 362 29.16 -19.30 -13.34
C GLY A 362 29.95 -19.86 -14.55
N PRO A 363 30.85 -20.85 -14.33
CA PRO A 363 31.59 -21.49 -15.39
C PRO A 363 30.67 -22.13 -16.43
N HIS A 364 30.89 -21.84 -17.71
CA HIS A 364 30.04 -22.27 -18.82
C HIS A 364 30.88 -22.62 -20.05
N GLU A 365 30.30 -23.41 -20.95
CA GLU A 365 30.89 -23.70 -22.26
C GLU A 365 30.92 -22.45 -23.13
N SER A 366 31.97 -22.29 -23.96
CA SER A 366 32.05 -21.16 -24.88
C SER A 366 30.89 -21.17 -25.89
N LEU A 367 30.34 -19.98 -26.16
CA LEU A 367 29.35 -19.81 -27.22
C LEU A 367 29.94 -20.20 -28.58
N SER A 368 29.08 -20.65 -29.49
CA SER A 368 29.47 -21.18 -30.80
C SER A 368 30.15 -20.15 -31.72
N GLY A 369 30.00 -18.85 -31.44
CA GLY A 369 30.40 -17.76 -32.33
C GLY A 369 29.46 -17.57 -33.52
N ARG A 370 28.27 -18.20 -33.49
CA ARG A 370 27.19 -18.04 -34.47
C ARG A 370 26.13 -17.06 -33.97
N TYR A 371 25.37 -16.48 -34.89
CA TYR A 371 24.24 -15.59 -34.58
C TYR A 371 23.09 -15.78 -35.56
N VAL A 372 21.87 -15.46 -35.13
CA VAL A 372 20.71 -15.33 -36.00
C VAL A 372 20.79 -13.96 -36.68
N LEU A 373 20.85 -13.95 -38.01
CA LEU A 373 20.74 -12.75 -38.84
C LEU A 373 19.29 -12.61 -39.30
N VAL A 374 18.72 -11.43 -39.07
CA VAL A 374 17.36 -11.07 -39.43
C VAL A 374 17.41 -9.94 -40.45
N THR A 375 16.87 -10.20 -41.64
CA THR A 375 16.85 -9.23 -42.76
C THR A 375 15.42 -9.03 -43.26
N ASN A 376 15.23 -8.09 -44.19
CA ASN A 376 13.95 -7.78 -44.83
C ASN A 376 12.83 -7.35 -43.85
N ARG A 377 13.20 -6.77 -42.71
CA ARG A 377 12.24 -6.28 -41.70
C ARG A 377 11.54 -5.03 -42.20
N THR A 378 10.21 -5.02 -42.27
CA THR A 378 9.43 -3.83 -42.67
C THR A 378 8.74 -3.12 -41.49
N GLN A 379 8.76 -3.72 -40.30
CA GLN A 379 8.22 -3.17 -39.06
C GLN A 379 9.15 -3.46 -37.89
N THR A 380 9.08 -2.64 -36.83
CA THR A 380 9.96 -2.76 -35.65
C THR A 380 9.74 -4.04 -34.85
N TRP A 381 8.51 -4.54 -34.77
CA TRP A 381 8.16 -5.77 -34.05
C TRP A 381 8.58 -7.06 -34.77
N MET A 382 9.01 -6.98 -36.04
CA MET A 382 9.43 -8.16 -36.79
C MET A 382 10.79 -8.66 -36.33
N GLY A 383 10.93 -9.96 -36.14
CA GLY A 383 12.18 -10.56 -35.70
C GLY A 383 12.09 -12.06 -35.46
N PRO A 384 13.12 -12.68 -34.86
CA PRO A 384 13.13 -14.09 -34.54
C PRO A 384 12.31 -14.36 -33.28
N ALA A 385 11.56 -15.46 -33.28
CA ALA A 385 10.70 -15.85 -32.18
C ALA A 385 10.77 -17.36 -31.87
N GLN A 386 10.43 -17.73 -30.63
CA GLN A 386 10.20 -19.09 -30.17
C GLN A 386 8.98 -19.18 -29.23
N MET A 387 8.28 -20.31 -29.26
CA MET A 387 7.26 -20.63 -28.27
C MET A 387 7.92 -21.19 -27.00
N ILE A 388 7.56 -20.67 -25.82
CA ILE A 388 8.15 -21.08 -24.54
C ILE A 388 7.09 -21.45 -23.48
N THR A 389 5.80 -21.49 -23.84
CA THR A 389 4.68 -21.74 -22.91
C THR A 389 4.93 -22.89 -21.94
N GLU A 390 5.32 -24.06 -22.45
CA GLU A 390 5.46 -25.29 -21.66
C GLU A 390 6.72 -25.34 -20.79
N LYS A 391 7.61 -24.35 -20.93
CA LYS A 391 8.90 -24.28 -20.22
C LYS A 391 8.86 -23.34 -19.03
N LEU A 392 7.76 -22.62 -18.84
CA LEU A 392 7.61 -21.64 -17.80
C LEU A 392 6.87 -22.22 -16.59
N LYS A 393 7.30 -21.80 -15.41
CA LYS A 393 6.64 -22.04 -14.12
C LYS A 393 6.08 -20.72 -13.60
N LEU A 394 4.86 -20.76 -13.07
CA LEU A 394 4.25 -19.59 -12.45
C LEU A 394 5.08 -19.10 -11.26
N PHE A 395 5.04 -17.78 -11.05
CA PHE A 395 5.72 -17.07 -9.97
C PHE A 395 7.26 -17.13 -9.96
N LEU A 396 7.86 -17.94 -10.83
CA LEU A 396 9.31 -18.04 -10.96
C LEU A 396 9.85 -16.89 -11.82
N THR A 397 10.87 -16.19 -11.34
CA THR A 397 11.55 -15.14 -12.11
C THR A 397 12.55 -15.75 -13.08
N TYR A 398 12.48 -15.30 -14.33
CA TYR A 398 13.42 -15.66 -15.38
C TYR A 398 14.33 -14.47 -15.68
N GLN A 399 15.63 -14.73 -15.72
CA GLN A 399 16.61 -13.78 -16.23
C GLN A 399 16.71 -13.92 -17.74
N VAL A 400 16.80 -12.79 -18.44
CA VAL A 400 17.02 -12.69 -19.88
C VAL A 400 18.39 -12.07 -20.12
N SER A 401 19.14 -12.64 -21.04
CA SER A 401 20.41 -12.08 -21.47
C SER A 401 20.76 -12.46 -22.90
N ALA A 402 21.27 -11.52 -23.69
CA ALA A 402 21.69 -11.78 -25.07
C ALA A 402 22.78 -10.83 -25.54
N TRP A 403 23.53 -11.25 -26.55
CA TRP A 403 24.31 -10.34 -27.39
C TRP A 403 23.49 -9.90 -28.58
N VAL A 404 23.42 -8.59 -28.83
CA VAL A 404 22.79 -8.02 -30.02
C VAL A 404 23.74 -7.09 -30.77
N ARG A 405 23.57 -7.04 -32.09
CA ARG A 405 24.25 -6.10 -32.99
C ARG A 405 23.25 -5.72 -34.08
N ILE A 406 23.39 -4.52 -34.61
CA ILE A 406 22.58 -4.06 -35.75
C ILE A 406 23.47 -3.86 -36.97
N GLY A 407 22.90 -3.99 -38.17
CA GLY A 407 23.57 -3.62 -39.41
C GLY A 407 23.93 -2.13 -39.42
N SER A 408 24.97 -1.74 -40.17
CA SER A 408 25.39 -0.34 -40.25
C SER A 408 24.22 0.56 -40.66
N THR A 409 23.84 1.47 -39.79
CA THR A 409 22.64 2.29 -39.92
C THR A 409 22.85 3.58 -40.71
N GLY A 410 24.09 3.87 -41.15
CA GLY A 410 24.42 5.17 -41.73
C GLY A 410 24.08 6.32 -40.77
N SER A 411 23.15 7.19 -41.18
CA SER A 411 22.72 8.39 -40.43
C SER A 411 21.53 8.17 -39.48
N VAL A 412 21.04 6.94 -39.32
CA VAL A 412 19.97 6.65 -38.36
C VAL A 412 20.62 6.53 -36.98
N GLY A 413 20.30 7.45 -36.08
CA GLY A 413 20.86 7.56 -34.72
C GLY A 413 20.62 6.31 -33.84
N PRO A 414 20.79 6.41 -32.52
CA PRO A 414 20.67 5.26 -31.62
C PRO A 414 19.36 4.47 -31.81
N GLN A 415 19.46 3.14 -31.79
CA GLN A 415 18.35 2.22 -32.07
C GLN A 415 18.04 1.33 -30.87
N ASN A 416 16.76 1.22 -30.50
CA ASN A 416 16.34 0.30 -29.44
C ASN A 416 16.20 -1.13 -29.98
N VAL A 417 16.74 -2.10 -29.24
CA VAL A 417 16.53 -3.54 -29.44
C VAL A 417 16.01 -4.12 -28.13
N ASN A 418 14.99 -4.96 -28.22
CA ASN A 418 14.25 -5.45 -27.06
C ASN A 418 13.96 -6.96 -27.18
N VAL A 419 14.19 -7.69 -26.11
CA VAL A 419 13.62 -9.04 -25.93
C VAL A 419 12.24 -8.86 -25.31
N ALA A 420 11.19 -9.27 -26.03
CA ALA A 420 9.81 -9.15 -25.60
C ALA A 420 9.14 -10.52 -25.48
N LEU A 421 8.13 -10.58 -24.65
CA LEU A 421 7.21 -11.70 -24.56
C LEU A 421 5.82 -11.26 -25.02
N SER A 422 5.14 -12.15 -25.74
CA SER A 422 3.70 -12.10 -25.96
C SER A 422 3.07 -13.17 -25.08
N VAL A 423 2.33 -12.75 -24.06
CA VAL A 423 1.65 -13.58 -23.06
C VAL A 423 0.15 -13.43 -23.28
N ASP A 424 -0.50 -14.42 -23.88
CA ASP A 424 -1.91 -14.32 -24.31
C ASP A 424 -2.21 -13.00 -25.03
N ASP A 425 -1.36 -12.68 -26.03
CA ASP A 425 -1.40 -11.46 -26.85
C ASP A 425 -1.11 -10.14 -26.10
N GLN A 426 -0.76 -10.20 -24.81
CA GLN A 426 -0.25 -9.06 -24.05
C GLN A 426 1.27 -8.94 -24.16
N TRP A 427 1.75 -7.72 -24.31
CA TRP A 427 3.18 -7.43 -24.37
C TRP A 427 3.79 -7.38 -22.97
N VAL A 428 4.89 -8.10 -22.77
CA VAL A 428 5.70 -8.05 -21.54
C VAL A 428 7.15 -7.78 -21.91
N ASN A 429 7.77 -6.81 -21.23
CA ASN A 429 9.18 -6.51 -21.42
C ASN A 429 10.05 -7.62 -20.83
N GLY A 430 11.03 -8.10 -21.58
CA GLY A 430 12.05 -9.04 -21.11
C GLY A 430 13.44 -8.41 -20.98
N GLY A 431 13.62 -7.14 -21.35
CA GLY A 431 14.88 -6.40 -21.31
C GLY A 431 15.18 -5.71 -22.64
N GLN A 432 15.82 -4.54 -22.55
CA GLN A 432 16.15 -3.74 -23.72
C GLN A 432 17.50 -3.03 -23.64
N VAL A 433 18.04 -2.70 -24.81
CA VAL A 433 19.27 -1.92 -24.95
C VAL A 433 19.16 -0.95 -26.13
N GLU A 434 19.76 0.22 -25.98
CA GLU A 434 19.97 1.17 -27.07
C GLU A 434 21.34 0.90 -27.72
N VAL A 435 21.34 0.70 -29.02
CA VAL A 435 22.51 0.38 -29.84
C VAL A 435 22.82 1.58 -30.74
N ALA A 436 23.97 2.21 -30.53
CA ALA A 436 24.38 3.42 -31.27
C ALA A 436 25.52 3.17 -32.27
N ASP A 437 26.11 1.97 -32.28
CA ASP A 437 27.21 1.60 -33.16
C ASP A 437 27.10 0.15 -33.63
N ASP A 438 28.07 -0.30 -34.42
CA ASP A 438 28.08 -1.64 -35.01
C ASP A 438 28.78 -2.69 -34.13
N ARG A 439 28.97 -2.45 -32.83
CA ARG A 439 29.53 -3.44 -31.90
C ARG A 439 28.44 -4.34 -31.31
N TRP A 440 28.87 -5.42 -30.68
CA TRP A 440 27.99 -6.28 -29.89
C TRP A 440 27.68 -5.62 -28.54
N HIS A 441 26.39 -5.52 -28.22
CA HIS A 441 25.86 -4.98 -26.98
C HIS A 441 25.15 -6.08 -26.20
N GLU A 442 25.24 -6.02 -24.88
CA GLU A 442 24.50 -6.90 -23.99
C GLU A 442 23.08 -6.35 -23.80
N ILE A 443 22.07 -7.21 -23.95
CA ILE A 443 20.74 -7.01 -23.37
C ILE A 443 20.71 -7.80 -22.07
N GLY A 444 20.23 -7.15 -21.00
CA GLY A 444 19.89 -7.78 -19.74
C GLY A 444 18.48 -7.36 -19.32
N GLY A 445 17.73 -8.29 -18.75
CA GLY A 445 16.42 -8.00 -18.19
C GLY A 445 15.84 -9.23 -17.52
N SER A 446 14.56 -9.15 -17.16
CA SER A 446 13.89 -10.22 -16.43
C SER A 446 12.38 -10.13 -16.55
N PHE A 447 11.71 -11.25 -16.37
CA PHE A 447 10.25 -11.28 -16.32
C PHE A 447 9.76 -12.38 -15.36
N ARG A 448 8.47 -12.30 -15.02
CA ARG A 448 7.73 -13.32 -14.27
C ARG A 448 6.32 -13.45 -14.83
N ILE A 449 5.78 -14.66 -14.82
CA ILE A 449 4.37 -14.92 -15.16
C ILE A 449 3.63 -15.30 -13.87
N GLU A 450 2.64 -14.51 -13.47
CA GLU A 450 1.89 -14.70 -12.21
C GLU A 450 0.48 -15.27 -12.40
N LYS A 451 0.04 -15.42 -13.66
CA LYS A 451 -1.23 -16.03 -14.02
C LYS A 451 -0.99 -17.07 -15.11
N GLN A 452 -1.62 -18.24 -14.98
CA GLN A 452 -1.49 -19.32 -15.97
C GLN A 452 -1.77 -18.79 -17.37
N PRO A 453 -0.76 -18.74 -18.26
CA PRO A 453 -0.97 -18.30 -19.63
C PRO A 453 -1.45 -19.48 -20.48
N SER A 454 -2.22 -19.20 -21.52
CA SER A 454 -2.56 -20.18 -22.56
C SER A 454 -1.42 -20.29 -23.59
N LYS A 455 -0.72 -19.19 -23.84
CA LYS A 455 0.32 -19.08 -24.85
C LYS A 455 1.37 -18.04 -24.45
N VAL A 456 2.64 -18.44 -24.51
CA VAL A 456 3.79 -17.53 -24.34
C VAL A 456 4.78 -17.69 -25.49
N MET A 457 5.05 -16.59 -26.18
CA MET A 457 6.06 -16.49 -27.22
C MET A 457 7.10 -15.47 -26.80
N VAL A 458 8.39 -15.82 -26.89
CA VAL A 458 9.48 -14.85 -26.81
C VAL A 458 9.91 -14.45 -28.21
N TYR A 459 10.20 -13.18 -28.41
CA TYR A 459 10.69 -12.65 -29.68
C TYR A 459 11.61 -11.46 -29.45
N ILE A 460 12.49 -11.21 -30.41
CA ILE A 460 13.38 -10.04 -30.38
C ILE A 460 12.89 -9.04 -31.40
N GLN A 461 12.70 -7.80 -30.97
CA GLN A 461 12.21 -6.70 -31.80
C GLN A 461 13.16 -5.49 -31.74
N GLY A 462 12.89 -4.49 -32.58
CA GLY A 462 13.86 -3.47 -32.92
C GLY A 462 14.98 -4.04 -33.82
N PRO A 463 15.87 -3.24 -34.41
CA PRO A 463 15.85 -1.77 -34.58
C PRO A 463 14.74 -1.29 -35.53
N ALA A 464 14.81 -0.05 -36.06
CA ALA A 464 13.91 0.46 -37.09
C ALA A 464 13.77 -0.47 -38.32
N SER A 465 12.70 -0.29 -39.11
CA SER A 465 12.49 -1.04 -40.34
C SER A 465 13.64 -0.83 -41.33
N GLY A 466 13.97 -1.87 -42.09
CA GLY A 466 15.09 -1.87 -43.04
C GLY A 466 16.48 -2.06 -42.41
N VAL A 467 16.60 -2.01 -41.08
CA VAL A 467 17.87 -2.27 -40.39
C VAL A 467 17.95 -3.74 -39.98
N ASP A 468 19.05 -4.38 -40.39
CA ASP A 468 19.35 -5.77 -40.06
C ASP A 468 19.61 -5.93 -38.56
N LEU A 469 19.16 -7.06 -38.00
CA LEU A 469 19.35 -7.41 -36.60
C LEU A 469 20.15 -8.71 -36.50
N MET A 470 21.15 -8.73 -35.61
CA MET A 470 21.92 -9.91 -35.26
C MET A 470 21.74 -10.23 -33.78
N ILE A 471 21.42 -11.49 -33.45
CA ILE A 471 21.26 -11.97 -32.06
C ILE A 471 22.13 -13.20 -31.84
N ALA A 472 22.88 -13.21 -30.74
CA ALA A 472 23.70 -14.35 -30.34
C ALA A 472 23.52 -14.67 -28.86
N GLY A 473 23.62 -15.97 -28.54
CA GLY A 473 23.75 -16.42 -27.16
C GLY A 473 22.57 -16.10 -26.25
N LEU A 474 21.33 -15.99 -26.77
CA LEU A 474 20.15 -15.73 -25.95
C LEU A 474 20.02 -16.79 -24.84
N GLN A 475 20.07 -16.31 -23.60
CA GLN A 475 19.83 -17.07 -22.38
C GLN A 475 18.52 -16.60 -21.77
N ILE A 476 17.63 -17.55 -21.50
CA ILE A 476 16.49 -17.34 -20.60
C ILE A 476 16.48 -18.51 -19.61
N PHE A 477 16.62 -18.24 -18.32
CA PHE A 477 16.70 -19.28 -17.30
C PHE A 477 16.12 -18.81 -15.96
N PRO A 478 15.57 -19.73 -15.15
CA PRO A 478 15.05 -19.38 -13.84
C PRO A 478 16.18 -19.01 -12.87
N VAL A 479 15.94 -18.00 -12.04
CA VAL A 479 16.94 -17.41 -11.13
C VAL A 479 17.09 -18.21 -9.84
N ASP A 480 18.29 -18.70 -9.54
CA ASP A 480 18.63 -19.31 -8.24
C ASP A 480 19.00 -18.22 -7.22
N ARG A 481 18.00 -17.80 -6.43
CA ARG A 481 18.18 -16.80 -5.38
C ARG A 481 18.98 -17.34 -4.19
N GLN A 482 18.87 -18.63 -3.88
CA GLN A 482 19.51 -19.20 -2.69
C GLN A 482 21.04 -19.19 -2.82
N ALA A 483 21.56 -19.55 -4.00
CA ALA A 483 22.99 -19.45 -4.28
C ALA A 483 23.48 -17.99 -4.15
N ARG A 484 22.73 -17.04 -4.69
CA ARG A 484 23.04 -15.61 -4.61
C ARG A 484 23.03 -15.13 -3.14
N PHE A 485 22.04 -15.50 -2.33
CA PHE A 485 21.97 -15.08 -0.92
C PHE A 485 23.16 -15.59 -0.09
N ARG A 486 23.64 -16.81 -0.33
CA ARG A 486 24.88 -17.32 0.31
C ARG A 486 26.11 -16.52 -0.08
N TYR A 487 26.17 -16.00 -1.31
CA TYR A 487 27.22 -15.08 -1.73
C TYR A 487 27.08 -13.72 -1.04
N LEU A 488 25.89 -13.12 -1.07
CA LEU A 488 25.63 -11.79 -0.51
C LEU A 488 25.88 -11.73 1.00
N ARG A 489 25.49 -12.74 1.78
CA ARG A 489 25.82 -12.80 3.22
C ARG A 489 27.32 -12.67 3.50
N ARG A 490 28.15 -13.31 2.69
CA ARG A 490 29.62 -13.21 2.81
C ARG A 490 30.14 -11.83 2.41
N GLN A 491 29.53 -11.18 1.42
CA GLN A 491 29.88 -9.81 1.05
C GLN A 491 29.43 -8.81 2.12
N THR A 492 28.22 -8.95 2.66
CA THR A 492 27.74 -8.15 3.79
C THR A 492 28.68 -8.22 4.99
N ASP A 493 29.18 -9.40 5.36
CA ASP A 493 30.15 -9.50 6.47
C ASP A 493 31.47 -8.76 6.19
N LYS A 494 31.94 -8.82 4.94
CA LYS A 494 33.17 -8.11 4.51
C LYS A 494 32.99 -6.61 4.47
N VAL A 495 31.86 -6.13 3.93
CA VAL A 495 31.61 -4.73 3.61
C VAL A 495 31.04 -3.96 4.80
N ARG A 496 30.22 -4.61 5.65
CA ARG A 496 29.43 -3.92 6.68
C ARG A 496 29.86 -4.21 8.10
N LYS A 497 30.75 -5.19 8.31
CA LYS A 497 31.32 -5.46 9.63
C LYS A 497 32.80 -5.14 9.67
N ARG A 498 33.25 -4.76 10.86
CA ARG A 498 34.66 -4.56 11.20
C ARG A 498 35.03 -5.40 12.41
N ASP A 499 36.33 -5.65 12.56
CA ASP A 499 36.87 -6.27 13.76
C ASP A 499 36.79 -5.28 14.93
N VAL A 500 36.43 -5.77 16.12
CA VAL A 500 36.31 -5.02 17.37
C VAL A 500 37.02 -5.78 18.48
N ILE A 501 37.84 -5.08 19.24
CA ILE A 501 38.64 -5.59 20.36
C ILE A 501 38.22 -4.82 21.61
N LEU A 502 37.55 -5.52 22.54
CA LEU A 502 37.21 -4.98 23.85
C LEU A 502 38.38 -5.22 24.81
N LYS A 503 38.86 -4.15 25.45
CA LYS A 503 39.92 -4.19 26.47
C LYS A 503 39.32 -3.96 27.84
N PHE A 504 39.37 -4.93 28.73
CA PHE A 504 38.79 -4.82 30.07
C PHE A 504 39.84 -4.41 31.10
N SER A 505 39.54 -3.38 31.89
CA SER A 505 40.39 -2.88 32.98
C SER A 505 39.56 -2.65 34.26
N GLY A 506 40.19 -2.74 35.43
CA GLY A 506 39.53 -2.53 36.73
C GLY A 506 38.79 -3.74 37.31
N LEU A 507 38.96 -4.94 36.74
CA LEU A 507 38.45 -6.19 37.31
C LEU A 507 39.58 -6.87 38.10
N GLU A 508 39.66 -6.59 39.40
CA GLU A 508 40.48 -7.42 40.32
C GLU A 508 39.96 -8.87 40.21
N ASP A 509 40.86 -9.84 39.96
CA ASP A 509 40.60 -11.28 39.67
C ASP A 509 40.20 -11.71 38.24
N ILE A 510 40.86 -11.21 37.17
CA ILE A 510 40.84 -11.92 35.86
C ILE A 510 41.64 -13.25 35.90
N SER A 511 42.48 -13.46 36.92
CA SER A 511 43.31 -14.65 37.03
C SER A 511 42.58 -15.84 37.65
N GLY A 512 41.91 -16.65 36.81
CA GLY A 512 41.75 -18.08 37.09
C GLY A 512 40.41 -18.76 36.77
N LEU A 513 39.31 -18.02 36.59
CA LEU A 513 38.01 -18.59 36.18
C LEU A 513 37.32 -17.67 35.17
N GLY A 514 37.00 -18.21 33.99
CA GLY A 514 36.63 -17.45 32.79
C GLY A 514 35.52 -16.41 33.01
N THR A 515 35.89 -15.13 32.99
CA THR A 515 34.97 -13.99 32.92
C THR A 515 34.20 -14.06 31.61
N LEU A 516 32.89 -14.26 31.69
CA LEU A 516 32.03 -14.38 30.53
C LEU A 516 31.60 -12.99 30.05
N VAL A 517 31.79 -12.74 28.76
CA VAL A 517 31.35 -11.52 28.06
C VAL A 517 30.18 -11.88 27.16
N LYS A 518 29.14 -11.06 27.18
CA LYS A 518 28.03 -11.09 26.21
C LYS A 518 27.91 -9.72 25.56
N VAL A 519 28.07 -9.68 24.25
CA VAL A 519 27.94 -8.48 23.42
C VAL A 519 26.65 -8.58 22.62
N ARG A 520 25.80 -7.55 22.74
CA ARG A 520 24.54 -7.43 21.99
C ARG A 520 24.48 -6.08 21.30
N GLN A 521 24.41 -6.08 19.97
CA GLN A 521 24.02 -4.87 19.25
C GLN A 521 22.57 -4.52 19.59
N ILE A 522 22.33 -3.28 19.97
CA ILE A 522 20.99 -2.76 20.32
C ILE A 522 20.41 -1.85 19.23
N GLN A 523 21.27 -1.27 18.40
CA GLN A 523 20.88 -0.43 17.28
C GLN A 523 21.89 -0.61 16.14
N ASN A 524 21.38 -0.80 14.92
CA ASN A 524 22.19 -0.78 13.70
C ASN A 524 22.12 0.63 13.08
N ASP A 525 23.26 1.14 12.62
CA ASP A 525 23.37 2.48 12.04
C ASP A 525 23.04 2.52 10.54
N PHE A 526 22.89 1.37 9.87
CA PHE A 526 22.55 1.32 8.45
C PHE A 526 21.16 1.94 8.22
N PRO A 527 21.03 2.95 7.35
CA PRO A 527 19.76 3.59 7.04
C PRO A 527 18.77 2.64 6.39
N ILE A 528 17.65 2.41 7.08
CA ILE A 528 16.47 1.73 6.55
C ILE A 528 15.27 2.61 6.90
N GLY A 529 14.78 3.34 5.91
CA GLY A 529 13.66 4.24 6.05
C GLY A 529 12.46 3.86 5.19
N THR A 530 11.41 4.67 5.30
CA THR A 530 10.20 4.52 4.49
C THR A 530 9.60 5.87 4.12
N CYS A 531 8.82 5.89 3.04
CA CYS A 531 7.91 6.96 2.71
C CYS A 531 6.75 7.02 3.71
N ILE A 532 6.40 8.23 4.12
CA ILE A 532 5.21 8.57 4.90
C ILE A 532 4.51 9.77 4.23
N ASN A 533 3.20 9.85 4.38
CA ASN A 533 2.38 11.01 3.98
C ASN A 533 1.66 11.56 5.21
N ARG A 534 1.16 12.79 5.12
CA ARG A 534 0.49 13.46 6.22
C ARG A 534 -0.73 12.70 6.72
N THR A 535 -1.53 12.14 5.82
CA THR A 535 -2.72 11.36 6.20
C THR A 535 -2.37 10.02 6.86
N ASN A 536 -1.17 9.49 6.65
CA ASN A 536 -0.77 8.20 7.24
C ASN A 536 -0.53 8.34 8.75
N ILE A 537 -0.03 9.49 9.19
CA ILE A 537 0.36 9.71 10.59
C ILE A 537 -0.83 9.99 11.52
N ASP A 538 -2.05 10.06 10.98
CA ASP A 538 -3.29 10.08 11.77
C ASP A 538 -3.68 8.67 12.26
N ASN A 539 -3.06 7.61 11.74
CA ASN A 539 -3.25 6.23 12.18
C ASN A 539 -2.16 5.87 13.20
N GLU A 540 -2.55 5.67 14.47
CA GLU A 540 -1.62 5.36 15.56
C GLU A 540 -0.86 4.05 15.32
N ASP A 541 -1.51 2.99 14.80
CA ASP A 541 -0.86 1.71 14.49
C ASP A 541 0.20 1.86 13.39
N PHE A 542 -0.07 2.73 12.41
CA PHE A 542 0.90 3.08 11.39
C PHE A 542 2.12 3.78 11.99
N VAL A 543 1.90 4.76 12.87
CA VAL A 543 2.98 5.51 13.53
C VAL A 543 3.81 4.60 14.45
N ASP A 544 3.17 3.71 15.20
CA ASP A 544 3.84 2.76 16.08
C ASP A 544 4.72 1.79 15.30
N PHE A 545 4.20 1.23 14.20
CA PHE A 545 5.01 0.39 13.32
C PHE A 545 6.18 1.18 12.71
N PHE A 546 5.92 2.40 12.24
CA PHE A 546 6.91 3.27 11.60
C PHE A 546 8.07 3.58 12.56
N VAL A 547 7.78 4.12 13.74
CA VAL A 547 8.79 4.52 14.74
C VAL A 547 9.59 3.33 15.27
N LYS A 548 8.95 2.16 15.37
CA LYS A 548 9.62 0.94 15.85
C LYS A 548 10.57 0.34 14.82
N HIS A 549 10.26 0.48 13.53
CA HIS A 549 10.90 -0.31 12.48
C HIS A 549 11.69 0.50 11.45
N PHE A 550 11.69 1.83 11.49
CA PHE A 550 12.46 2.65 10.55
C PHE A 550 13.24 3.75 11.27
N ASN A 551 14.45 4.06 10.77
CA ASN A 551 15.31 5.12 11.31
C ASN A 551 15.45 6.32 10.35
N TRP A 552 14.84 6.24 9.16
CA TRP A 552 14.79 7.29 8.17
C TRP A 552 13.37 7.48 7.61
N ALA A 553 13.05 8.69 7.15
CA ALA A 553 11.79 9.02 6.52
C ALA A 553 11.95 9.89 5.26
N VAL A 554 11.04 9.72 4.32
CA VAL A 554 10.84 10.62 3.18
C VAL A 554 9.36 10.98 3.09
N PHE A 555 9.05 12.21 2.69
CA PHE A 555 7.66 12.66 2.58
C PHE A 555 7.18 12.43 1.14
N GLY A 556 6.09 11.70 0.97
CA GLY A 556 5.66 11.23 -0.35
C GLY A 556 5.19 12.34 -1.27
N ASN A 557 4.51 13.36 -0.71
CA ASN A 557 3.96 14.47 -1.47
C ASN A 557 4.22 15.85 -0.86
N GLU A 558 4.37 15.93 0.46
CA GLU A 558 4.19 17.15 1.24
C GLU A 558 5.28 18.19 1.00
N LEU A 559 6.36 17.81 0.30
CA LEU A 559 7.42 18.72 -0.13
C LEU A 559 7.45 18.94 -1.64
N LYS A 560 6.67 18.20 -2.45
CA LYS A 560 6.59 18.42 -3.91
C LYS A 560 5.97 19.78 -4.22
N TRP A 561 6.38 20.39 -5.35
CA TRP A 561 5.95 21.76 -5.66
C TRP A 561 4.43 21.85 -5.83
N TYR A 562 3.79 20.85 -6.45
CA TYR A 562 2.33 20.86 -6.60
C TYR A 562 1.58 20.75 -5.27
N TRP A 563 2.19 20.21 -4.22
CA TRP A 563 1.57 20.13 -2.89
C TRP A 563 1.75 21.42 -2.12
N THR A 564 2.98 21.94 -2.14
CA THR A 564 3.37 23.12 -1.37
C THR A 564 2.92 24.43 -2.01
N GLU A 565 2.68 24.46 -3.33
CA GLU A 565 2.16 25.61 -4.08
C GLU A 565 1.30 25.15 -5.29
N PRO A 566 0.11 24.58 -5.05
CA PRO A 566 -0.77 24.10 -6.13
C PRO A 566 -1.24 25.22 -7.05
N GLN A 567 -1.38 26.43 -6.51
CA GLN A 567 -1.68 27.66 -7.24
C GLN A 567 -0.69 28.74 -6.81
N GLN A 568 -0.31 29.62 -7.74
CA GLN A 568 0.67 30.68 -7.46
C GLN A 568 0.30 31.48 -6.21
N GLY A 569 1.21 31.55 -5.24
CA GLY A 569 1.02 32.27 -3.98
C GLY A 569 0.16 31.56 -2.92
N ASN A 570 -0.46 30.43 -3.23
CA ASN A 570 -1.18 29.61 -2.26
C ASN A 570 -0.24 28.56 -1.65
N ILE A 571 0.52 28.96 -0.63
CA ILE A 571 1.59 28.16 -0.05
C ILE A 571 1.08 27.33 1.15
N ASN A 572 1.38 26.02 1.15
CA ASN A 572 1.15 25.13 2.28
C ASN A 572 2.45 24.40 2.68
N TYR A 573 2.99 24.71 3.85
CA TYR A 573 4.11 23.98 4.47
C TYR A 573 3.71 23.26 5.77
N LYS A 574 2.46 23.43 6.22
CA LYS A 574 1.99 22.93 7.51
C LYS A 574 2.13 21.41 7.59
N ASP A 575 1.73 20.70 6.54
CA ASP A 575 1.76 19.23 6.50
C ASP A 575 3.20 18.70 6.67
N ALA A 576 4.15 19.29 5.93
CA ALA A 576 5.55 18.92 6.03
C ALA A 576 6.17 19.30 7.38
N ASP A 577 5.76 20.41 7.98
CA ASP A 577 6.22 20.79 9.33
C ASP A 577 5.76 19.76 10.38
N GLU A 578 4.49 19.36 10.36
CA GLU A 578 3.94 18.37 11.30
C GLU A 578 4.62 17.00 11.17
N MET A 579 4.90 16.55 9.95
CA MET A 579 5.62 15.30 9.70
C MET A 579 7.08 15.37 10.16
N LEU A 580 7.72 16.52 9.99
CA LEU A 580 9.09 16.74 10.44
C LEU A 580 9.18 16.74 11.97
N ASP A 581 8.20 17.33 12.65
CA ASP A 581 8.12 17.30 14.11
C ASP A 581 7.95 15.87 14.64
N LEU A 582 7.14 15.03 13.99
CA LEU A 582 7.03 13.60 14.32
C LEU A 582 8.39 12.88 14.19
N CYS A 583 9.12 13.13 13.10
CA CYS A 583 10.42 12.51 12.86
C CYS A 583 11.45 12.97 13.91
N LEU A 584 11.52 14.28 14.18
CA LEU A 584 12.42 14.86 15.18
C LEU A 584 12.16 14.31 16.58
N LYS A 585 10.88 14.22 16.98
CA LYS A 585 10.47 13.66 18.29
C LYS A 585 10.94 12.22 18.47
N ASN A 586 10.95 11.44 17.40
CA ASN A 586 11.34 10.03 17.40
C ASN A 586 12.78 9.78 16.95
N LYS A 587 13.59 10.83 16.75
CA LYS A 587 15.00 10.74 16.30
C LYS A 587 15.16 10.01 14.95
N ILE A 588 14.21 10.24 14.05
CA ILE A 588 14.21 9.69 12.69
C ILE A 588 14.79 10.76 11.76
N GLU A 589 15.81 10.37 10.99
CA GLU A 589 16.45 11.24 10.01
C GLU A 589 15.58 11.39 8.76
N THR A 590 15.68 12.51 8.05
CA THR A 590 14.75 12.84 6.96
C THR A 590 15.43 13.19 5.64
N ARG A 591 14.78 12.75 4.56
CA ARG A 591 15.08 13.08 3.16
C ARG A 591 13.96 13.95 2.60
N SER A 592 14.33 15.05 1.94
CA SER A 592 13.41 15.93 1.24
C SER A 592 13.23 15.46 -0.20
N HIS A 593 11.98 15.19 -0.58
CA HIS A 593 11.59 14.75 -1.92
C HIS A 593 10.35 15.55 -2.38
N CYS A 594 10.43 16.38 -3.41
CA CYS A 594 11.64 16.87 -4.08
C CYS A 594 11.51 18.38 -4.32
N ILE A 595 12.62 19.07 -4.62
CA ILE A 595 12.57 20.51 -4.88
C ILE A 595 11.88 20.78 -6.23
N PHE A 596 12.33 20.09 -7.28
CA PHE A 596 11.82 20.13 -8.64
C PHE A 596 11.60 18.72 -9.21
N TRP A 597 10.69 18.61 -10.19
CA TRP A 597 10.43 17.37 -10.93
C TRP A 597 10.27 17.70 -12.42
N GLU A 598 11.07 17.06 -13.28
CA GLU A 598 11.17 17.42 -14.71
C GLU A 598 10.02 16.93 -15.59
N VAL A 599 9.29 15.90 -15.16
CA VAL A 599 8.24 15.28 -15.97
C VAL A 599 7.07 16.26 -16.10
N GLU A 600 6.77 16.70 -17.32
CA GLU A 600 5.78 17.75 -17.56
C GLU A 600 4.40 17.45 -16.94
N GLY A 601 4.00 16.18 -16.87
CA GLY A 601 2.75 15.74 -16.23
C GLY A 601 2.62 16.14 -14.74
N THR A 602 3.74 16.35 -14.05
CA THR A 602 3.79 16.64 -12.60
C THR A 602 3.90 18.13 -12.30
N VAL A 603 4.13 18.95 -13.32
CA VAL A 603 4.27 20.41 -13.22
C VAL A 603 2.89 21.08 -13.25
N GLN A 604 2.65 21.99 -12.30
CA GLN A 604 1.37 22.70 -12.16
C GLN A 604 1.05 23.57 -13.39
N GLN A 605 -0.24 23.71 -13.70
CA GLN A 605 -0.69 24.49 -14.86
C GLN A 605 -0.22 25.95 -14.83
N TRP A 606 -0.19 26.58 -13.65
CA TRP A 606 0.23 27.98 -13.53
C TRP A 606 1.72 28.16 -13.88
N ILE A 607 2.59 27.18 -13.57
CA ILE A 607 4.01 27.15 -13.95
C ILE A 607 4.17 26.97 -15.46
N LYS A 608 3.39 26.06 -16.05
CA LYS A 608 3.38 25.82 -17.51
C LYS A 608 3.06 27.09 -18.30
N SER A 609 2.14 27.91 -17.80
CA SER A 609 1.71 29.15 -18.44
C SER A 609 2.70 30.33 -18.35
N LEU A 610 3.73 30.26 -17.50
CA LEU A 610 4.69 31.37 -17.33
C LEU A 610 5.55 31.56 -18.58
N ASN A 611 5.97 32.80 -18.88
CA ASN A 611 7.05 33.02 -19.85
C ASN A 611 8.42 32.65 -19.23
N LYS A 612 9.50 32.69 -20.01
CA LYS A 612 10.85 32.32 -19.56
C LYS A 612 11.32 33.09 -18.33
N ASP A 613 11.13 34.42 -18.30
CA ASP A 613 11.64 35.26 -17.22
C ASP A 613 10.85 35.04 -15.93
N ASP A 614 9.52 34.91 -16.03
CA ASP A 614 8.68 34.65 -14.86
C ASP A 614 8.83 33.21 -14.35
N LEU A 615 9.09 32.25 -15.23
CA LEU A 615 9.45 30.88 -14.84
C LEU A 615 10.78 30.85 -14.09
N MET A 616 11.79 31.59 -14.56
CA MET A 616 13.08 31.70 -13.85
C MET A 616 12.88 32.30 -12.45
N LYS A 617 12.08 33.37 -12.33
CA LYS A 617 11.74 33.96 -11.02
C LYS A 617 11.02 32.95 -10.11
N ALA A 618 10.05 32.20 -10.65
CA ALA A 618 9.34 31.18 -9.89
C ALA A 618 10.28 30.08 -9.36
N VAL A 619 11.22 29.61 -10.20
CA VAL A 619 12.27 28.65 -9.79
C VAL A 619 13.15 29.21 -8.67
N GLN A 620 13.59 30.46 -8.77
CA GLN A 620 14.40 31.09 -7.72
C GLN A 620 13.61 31.30 -6.41
N ASN A 621 12.34 31.67 -6.51
CA ASN A 621 11.45 31.81 -5.36
C ASN A 621 11.20 30.46 -4.69
N ARG A 622 11.03 29.38 -5.47
CA ARG A 622 10.87 28.02 -4.97
C ARG A 622 12.10 27.56 -4.17
N LEU A 623 13.30 27.71 -4.75
CA LEU A 623 14.57 27.41 -4.06
C LEU A 623 14.67 28.19 -2.74
N SER A 624 14.47 29.50 -2.80
CA SER A 624 14.60 30.38 -1.64
C SER A 624 13.56 30.09 -0.57
N SER A 625 12.29 29.86 -0.94
CA SER A 625 11.20 29.60 0.00
C SER A 625 11.41 28.29 0.75
N LEU A 626 11.66 27.20 0.01
CA LEU A 626 11.79 25.86 0.58
C LEU A 626 13.07 25.73 1.41
N LEU A 627 14.22 26.10 0.84
CA LEU A 627 15.51 25.84 1.48
C LEU A 627 15.82 26.78 2.64
N ASN A 628 15.37 28.04 2.61
CA ASN A 628 15.52 28.90 3.79
C ASN A 628 14.66 28.41 4.97
N ARG A 629 13.47 27.86 4.69
CA ARG A 629 12.57 27.34 5.73
C ARG A 629 13.13 26.08 6.40
N TYR A 630 13.67 25.17 5.60
CA TYR A 630 14.09 23.85 6.05
C TYR A 630 15.61 23.69 6.18
N LYS A 631 16.37 24.79 6.15
CA LYS A 631 17.82 24.81 6.28
C LYS A 631 18.28 23.99 7.50
N GLY A 632 19.11 22.97 7.26
CA GLY A 632 19.67 22.10 8.27
C GLY A 632 18.69 21.09 8.88
N LYS A 633 17.47 20.96 8.33
CA LYS A 633 16.45 20.04 8.86
C LYS A 633 16.34 18.73 8.08
N PHE A 634 16.74 18.71 6.81
CA PHE A 634 16.82 17.48 6.01
C PHE A 634 18.28 17.12 5.77
N ARG A 635 18.61 15.83 5.83
CA ARG A 635 19.96 15.35 5.51
C ARG A 635 20.21 15.32 4.02
N HIS A 636 19.19 14.97 3.25
CA HIS A 636 19.25 14.83 1.80
C HIS A 636 18.18 15.68 1.13
N TYR A 637 18.50 16.22 -0.05
CA TYR A 637 17.54 16.79 -0.97
C TYR A 637 17.64 16.12 -2.34
N ASP A 638 16.52 15.58 -2.82
CA ASP A 638 16.35 15.31 -4.25
C ASP A 638 16.10 16.66 -4.94
N VAL A 639 17.12 17.18 -5.62
CA VAL A 639 17.08 18.54 -6.15
C VAL A 639 16.16 18.63 -7.36
N ASN A 640 16.36 17.74 -8.33
CA ASN A 640 15.58 17.72 -9.56
C ASN A 640 15.34 16.28 -9.99
N ASN A 641 14.12 15.81 -9.81
CA ASN A 641 13.72 14.42 -9.96
C ASN A 641 13.52 14.05 -11.43
N GLU A 642 13.91 12.83 -11.82
CA GLU A 642 13.59 12.18 -13.11
C GLU A 642 14.06 12.96 -14.36
N MET A 643 15.31 13.41 -14.30
CA MET A 643 15.93 14.19 -15.36
C MET A 643 16.30 13.37 -16.61
N LEU A 644 16.34 12.03 -16.52
CA LEU A 644 16.46 11.15 -17.69
C LEU A 644 15.15 11.01 -18.46
N HIS A 645 14.00 11.25 -17.82
CA HIS A 645 12.68 11.06 -18.41
C HIS A 645 11.95 12.36 -18.75
N GLY A 646 12.35 13.48 -18.15
CA GLY A 646 11.79 14.81 -18.43
C GLY A 646 12.87 15.88 -18.63
N SER A 647 12.50 16.96 -19.30
CA SER A 647 13.37 18.11 -19.58
C SER A 647 12.66 19.46 -19.45
N PHE A 648 11.50 19.52 -18.77
CA PHE A 648 10.64 20.70 -18.72
C PHE A 648 11.39 21.99 -18.36
N TYR A 649 12.22 21.99 -17.31
CA TYR A 649 12.93 23.21 -16.92
C TYR A 649 14.08 23.51 -17.87
N GLN A 650 14.82 22.48 -18.30
CA GLN A 650 15.95 22.62 -19.22
C GLN A 650 15.53 23.22 -20.56
N ASP A 651 14.43 22.74 -21.15
CA ASP A 651 13.97 23.18 -22.47
C ASP A 651 13.47 24.62 -22.44
N ARG A 652 12.93 25.08 -21.30
CA ARG A 652 12.36 26.42 -21.16
C ARG A 652 13.35 27.47 -20.65
N LEU A 653 14.28 27.07 -19.78
CA LEU A 653 15.23 27.99 -19.12
C LEU A 653 16.65 27.89 -19.69
N GLY A 654 16.97 26.81 -20.41
CA GLY A 654 18.28 26.55 -21.02
C GLY A 654 19.08 25.48 -20.29
N ARG A 655 20.10 24.94 -20.97
CA ARG A 655 20.94 23.80 -20.52
C ARG A 655 21.54 23.95 -19.12
N ASP A 656 21.89 25.16 -18.71
CA ASP A 656 22.61 25.41 -17.45
C ASP A 656 21.69 25.39 -16.22
N ILE A 657 20.36 25.37 -16.40
CA ILE A 657 19.41 25.51 -15.29
C ILE A 657 19.56 24.40 -14.25
N ARG A 658 19.77 23.16 -14.68
CA ARG A 658 19.91 22.00 -13.78
C ARG A 658 21.11 22.19 -12.87
N ALA A 659 22.28 22.53 -13.43
CA ALA A 659 23.47 22.80 -12.63
C ALA A 659 23.28 24.01 -11.68
N ASN A 660 22.57 25.05 -12.14
CA ASN A 660 22.26 26.22 -11.32
C ASN A 660 21.33 25.87 -10.14
N MET A 661 20.33 25.00 -10.33
CA MET A 661 19.46 24.53 -9.23
C MET A 661 20.28 23.87 -8.12
N PHE A 662 21.22 22.99 -8.47
CA PHE A 662 22.11 22.35 -7.49
C PHE A 662 23.03 23.36 -6.79
N LYS A 663 23.64 24.28 -7.54
CA LYS A 663 24.52 25.32 -6.96
C LYS A 663 23.77 26.20 -5.97
N THR A 664 22.59 26.70 -6.37
CA THR A 664 21.77 27.55 -5.51
C THR A 664 21.25 26.76 -4.31
N ALA A 665 20.89 25.49 -4.50
CA ALA A 665 20.46 24.65 -3.39
C ALA A 665 21.55 24.50 -2.32
N HIS A 666 22.78 24.19 -2.73
CA HIS A 666 23.93 24.08 -1.83
C HIS A 666 24.31 25.40 -1.15
N GLN A 667 24.15 26.54 -1.85
CA GLN A 667 24.37 27.85 -1.25
C GLN A 667 23.36 28.17 -0.13
N LEU A 668 22.10 27.81 -0.33
CA LEU A 668 21.03 28.06 0.64
C LEU A 668 21.12 27.11 1.84
N ASP A 669 21.39 25.83 1.60
CA ASP A 669 21.64 24.83 2.63
C ASP A 669 22.89 23.98 2.33
N PRO A 670 24.08 24.39 2.81
CA PRO A 670 25.33 23.66 2.59
C PRO A 670 25.47 22.42 3.46
N SER A 671 24.55 22.19 4.41
CA SER A 671 24.63 21.07 5.36
C SER A 671 24.01 19.79 4.82
N ALA A 672 23.18 19.88 3.79
CA ALA A 672 22.50 18.75 3.18
C ALA A 672 23.28 18.19 1.99
N THR A 673 23.20 16.87 1.81
CA THR A 673 23.72 16.19 0.61
C THR A 673 22.70 16.30 -0.52
N LEU A 674 23.13 16.74 -1.70
CA LEU A 674 22.26 16.92 -2.85
C LEU A 674 22.28 15.68 -3.75
N PHE A 675 21.11 15.11 -4.00
CA PHE A 675 20.92 13.90 -4.78
C PHE A 675 20.37 14.21 -6.17
N VAL A 676 20.89 13.50 -7.16
CA VAL A 676 20.12 13.13 -8.35
C VAL A 676 19.22 11.94 -7.99
N ASN A 677 18.04 11.81 -8.58
CA ASN A 677 17.12 10.70 -8.29
C ASN A 677 16.34 10.29 -9.55
N ASP A 678 16.38 9.01 -9.91
CA ASP A 678 15.78 8.49 -11.15
C ASP A 678 15.41 6.98 -11.06
N TYR A 679 14.59 6.47 -11.99
CA TYR A 679 14.02 5.11 -11.98
C TYR A 679 14.43 4.23 -13.17
N HIS A 680 14.24 2.90 -13.06
CA HIS A 680 14.64 1.87 -14.04
C HIS A 680 16.16 1.79 -14.32
N ILE A 681 16.99 2.32 -13.43
CA ILE A 681 18.45 2.31 -13.58
C ILE A 681 19.01 0.89 -13.40
N GLU A 682 18.35 0.10 -12.57
CA GLU A 682 18.85 -1.14 -11.98
C GLU A 682 18.24 -2.42 -12.57
N ASP A 683 17.32 -2.31 -13.53
CA ASP A 683 16.52 -3.44 -14.01
C ASP A 683 16.72 -3.82 -15.49
N GLY A 684 17.34 -2.94 -16.29
CA GLY A 684 17.57 -3.17 -17.73
C GLY A 684 16.32 -3.04 -18.61
N ASN A 685 15.24 -2.44 -18.08
CA ASN A 685 13.95 -2.39 -18.74
C ASN A 685 13.59 -1.03 -19.34
N ASP A 686 14.41 0.03 -19.20
CA ASP A 686 14.20 1.33 -19.85
C ASP A 686 15.48 1.85 -20.53
N THR A 687 15.48 1.97 -21.86
CA THR A 687 16.66 2.49 -22.58
C THR A 687 16.90 3.99 -22.38
N ARG A 688 15.92 4.74 -21.86
CA ARG A 688 16.14 6.14 -21.46
C ARG A 688 16.97 6.24 -20.18
N SER A 689 16.93 5.20 -19.35
CA SER A 689 17.43 5.20 -17.99
C SER A 689 18.45 4.10 -17.74
N THR A 690 19.58 4.14 -18.45
CA THR A 690 20.66 3.17 -18.22
C THR A 690 21.69 3.71 -17.22
N PRO A 691 22.45 2.83 -16.53
CA PRO A 691 23.56 3.25 -15.68
C PRO A 691 24.54 4.19 -16.40
N GLU A 692 24.84 3.93 -17.68
CA GLU A 692 25.74 4.76 -18.49
C GLU A 692 25.18 6.15 -18.74
N LYS A 693 23.90 6.27 -19.09
CA LYS A 693 23.24 7.58 -19.30
C LYS A 693 23.18 8.37 -18.00
N TYR A 694 22.92 7.69 -16.89
CA TYR A 694 22.86 8.34 -15.58
C TYR A 694 24.24 8.82 -15.11
N ILE A 695 25.29 8.01 -15.31
CA ILE A 695 26.69 8.40 -15.08
C ILE A 695 27.02 9.64 -15.91
N GLN A 696 26.72 9.62 -17.21
CA GLN A 696 27.01 10.76 -18.09
C GLN A 696 26.31 12.04 -17.61
N GLN A 697 25.03 11.93 -17.23
CA GLN A 697 24.28 13.06 -16.71
C GLN A 697 24.89 13.63 -15.41
N ILE A 698 25.31 12.77 -14.48
CA ILE A 698 25.97 13.19 -13.23
C ILE A 698 27.30 13.89 -13.52
N LEU A 699 28.12 13.32 -14.42
CA LEU A 699 29.38 13.94 -14.83
C LEU A 699 29.15 15.30 -15.49
N ASP A 700 28.13 15.44 -16.33
CA ASP A 700 27.78 16.71 -16.97
C ASP A 700 27.36 17.78 -15.96
N LEU A 701 26.63 17.39 -14.90
CA LEU A 701 26.29 18.29 -13.79
C LEU A 701 27.56 18.72 -13.02
N GLN A 702 28.42 17.76 -12.68
CA GLN A 702 29.67 18.02 -11.95
C GLN A 702 30.64 18.90 -12.76
N HIS A 703 30.78 18.66 -14.07
CA HIS A 703 31.58 19.51 -14.97
C HIS A 703 31.06 20.95 -15.04
N GLN A 704 29.75 21.14 -14.90
CA GLN A 704 29.15 22.47 -14.81
C GLN A 704 29.26 23.08 -13.41
N GLY A 705 29.87 22.39 -12.43
CA GLY A 705 30.08 22.86 -11.06
C GLY A 705 28.89 22.64 -10.13
N ALA A 706 27.97 21.72 -10.46
CA ALA A 706 26.91 21.31 -9.54
C ALA A 706 27.49 20.43 -8.42
N PRO A 707 27.23 20.73 -7.14
CA PRO A 707 27.68 19.91 -6.02
C PRO A 707 26.78 18.68 -5.82
N VAL A 708 26.79 17.75 -6.78
CA VAL A 708 26.11 16.46 -6.66
C VAL A 708 26.85 15.63 -5.61
N GLY A 709 26.15 15.27 -4.54
CA GLY A 709 26.71 14.56 -3.39
C GLY A 709 26.22 13.13 -3.22
N GLY A 710 25.21 12.70 -3.97
CA GLY A 710 24.69 11.33 -3.91
C GLY A 710 23.87 10.93 -5.13
N ILE A 711 23.69 9.61 -5.29
CA ILE A 711 22.96 8.97 -6.40
C ILE A 711 21.73 8.27 -5.83
N GLY A 712 20.54 8.68 -6.27
CA GLY A 712 19.27 8.07 -5.92
C GLY A 712 18.79 7.13 -7.02
N ILE A 713 18.55 5.87 -6.68
CA ILE A 713 17.90 4.88 -7.52
C ILE A 713 16.52 4.63 -6.91
N GLN A 714 15.44 5.00 -7.61
CA GLN A 714 14.09 4.86 -7.05
C GLN A 714 13.83 3.43 -6.59
N GLY A 715 14.10 2.40 -7.40
CA GLY A 715 13.95 1.02 -6.96
C GLY A 715 12.53 0.46 -7.15
N HIS A 716 11.71 1.07 -8.00
CA HIS A 716 10.41 0.53 -8.39
C HIS A 716 10.58 -0.67 -9.31
N ILE A 717 10.65 -1.87 -8.74
CA ILE A 717 11.00 -3.08 -9.50
C ILE A 717 9.93 -4.18 -9.38
N ASP A 718 9.64 -4.88 -10.48
CA ASP A 718 8.65 -5.98 -10.51
C ASP A 718 9.30 -7.36 -10.36
N SER A 719 10.47 -7.57 -10.97
CA SER A 719 11.11 -8.89 -11.07
C SER A 719 12.61 -8.79 -10.81
N PRO A 720 13.04 -8.43 -9.59
CA PRO A 720 14.46 -8.16 -9.31
C PRO A 720 15.34 -9.39 -9.56
N VAL A 721 16.45 -9.17 -10.28
CA VAL A 721 17.49 -10.16 -10.50
C VAL A 721 18.81 -9.62 -9.99
N GLY A 722 19.34 -10.26 -8.94
CA GLY A 722 20.51 -9.79 -8.19
C GLY A 722 21.70 -9.36 -9.06
N PRO A 723 22.19 -10.19 -9.99
CA PRO A 723 23.29 -9.83 -10.88
C PRO A 723 23.04 -8.62 -11.80
N ILE A 724 21.80 -8.37 -12.22
CA ILE A 724 21.45 -7.18 -13.03
C ILE A 724 21.54 -5.93 -12.16
N VAL A 725 20.92 -5.97 -10.98
CA VAL A 725 20.96 -4.88 -9.99
C VAL A 725 22.41 -4.59 -9.58
N CYS A 726 23.18 -5.62 -9.25
CA CYS A 726 24.60 -5.51 -8.90
C CYS A 726 25.41 -4.86 -10.03
N SER A 727 25.18 -5.25 -11.28
CA SER A 727 25.88 -4.64 -12.43
C SER A 727 25.61 -3.14 -12.54
N ALA A 728 24.38 -2.69 -12.29
CA ALA A 728 24.06 -1.26 -12.27
C ALA A 728 24.77 -0.54 -11.11
N LEU A 729 24.75 -1.14 -9.91
CA LEU A 729 25.43 -0.59 -8.72
C LEU A 729 26.94 -0.52 -8.89
N ASP A 730 27.58 -1.54 -9.48
CA ASP A 730 29.02 -1.58 -9.75
C ASP A 730 29.43 -0.44 -10.70
N LYS A 731 28.64 -0.21 -11.76
CA LYS A 731 28.87 0.88 -12.72
C LYS A 731 28.75 2.24 -12.06
N LEU A 732 27.65 2.49 -11.33
CA LEU A 732 27.42 3.75 -10.63
C LEU A 732 28.44 4.00 -9.52
N GLY A 733 28.88 2.93 -8.84
CA GLY A 733 29.87 2.99 -7.76
C GLY A 733 31.23 3.53 -8.22
N THR A 734 31.53 3.47 -9.52
CA THR A 734 32.76 4.06 -10.10
C THR A 734 32.85 5.57 -9.92
N LEU A 735 31.73 6.26 -9.71
CA LEU A 735 31.69 7.70 -9.43
C LEU A 735 32.17 8.06 -8.03
N GLY A 736 32.27 7.09 -7.11
CA GLY A 736 32.67 7.32 -5.72
C GLY A 736 31.65 8.12 -4.89
N LEU A 737 30.43 8.31 -5.40
CA LEU A 737 29.33 8.93 -4.67
C LEU A 737 28.51 7.84 -3.94
N PRO A 738 27.93 8.16 -2.76
CA PRO A 738 27.02 7.25 -2.07
C PRO A 738 25.76 7.03 -2.89
N ILE A 739 25.37 5.75 -3.03
CA ILE A 739 24.16 5.31 -3.71
C ILE A 739 23.08 5.03 -2.65
N TRP A 740 21.87 5.47 -2.90
CA TRP A 740 20.69 5.16 -2.09
C TRP A 740 19.63 4.53 -2.96
N PHE A 741 19.03 3.44 -2.48
CA PHE A 741 17.70 3.08 -2.94
C PHE A 741 16.71 4.02 -2.26
N THR A 742 15.98 4.80 -3.04
CA THR A 742 15.28 5.99 -2.55
C THR A 742 13.77 5.78 -2.41
N GLU A 743 13.20 4.86 -3.18
CA GLU A 743 11.75 4.63 -3.31
C GLU A 743 11.48 3.12 -3.54
N LEU A 744 12.25 2.27 -2.86
CA LEU A 744 12.24 0.83 -3.11
C LEU A 744 10.87 0.23 -2.78
N ASP A 745 10.27 -0.39 -3.76
CA ASP A 745 9.11 -1.26 -3.58
C ASP A 745 9.10 -2.39 -4.62
N VAL A 746 8.48 -3.50 -4.24
CA VAL A 746 8.35 -4.69 -5.07
C VAL A 746 6.88 -5.09 -5.11
N SER A 747 6.36 -5.44 -6.28
CA SER A 747 4.95 -5.78 -6.47
C SER A 747 4.77 -7.23 -6.89
N SER A 748 3.88 -7.94 -6.21
CA SER A 748 3.38 -9.25 -6.63
C SER A 748 2.08 -9.55 -5.90
N ARG A 749 1.11 -10.15 -6.59
CA ARG A 749 -0.16 -10.58 -5.97
C ARG A 749 0.04 -11.64 -4.90
N ASN A 750 1.11 -12.44 -5.02
CA ASN A 750 1.49 -13.43 -4.03
C ASN A 750 2.50 -12.82 -3.04
N GLU A 751 2.16 -12.83 -1.75
CA GLU A 751 2.98 -12.23 -0.69
C GLU A 751 4.35 -12.92 -0.47
N TYR A 752 4.48 -14.22 -0.78
CA TYR A 752 5.75 -14.94 -0.67
C TYR A 752 6.72 -14.52 -1.76
N VAL A 753 6.22 -14.38 -2.99
CA VAL A 753 7.02 -13.87 -4.12
C VAL A 753 7.49 -12.45 -3.82
N ARG A 754 6.59 -11.61 -3.30
CA ARG A 754 6.91 -10.25 -2.86
C ARG A 754 7.97 -10.23 -1.76
N ALA A 755 7.86 -11.16 -0.80
CA ALA A 755 8.86 -11.33 0.26
C ALA A 755 10.24 -11.70 -0.30
N ASP A 756 10.28 -12.66 -1.23
CA ASP A 756 11.52 -13.09 -1.86
C ASP A 756 12.14 -11.99 -2.74
N ASP A 757 11.33 -11.20 -3.44
CA ASP A 757 11.77 -10.06 -4.25
C ASP A 757 12.37 -8.95 -3.38
N LEU A 758 11.70 -8.64 -2.26
CA LEU A 758 12.21 -7.67 -1.30
C LEU A 758 13.54 -8.15 -0.72
N GLU A 759 13.67 -9.44 -0.38
CA GLU A 759 14.94 -9.99 0.12
C GLU A 759 16.08 -9.86 -0.90
N VAL A 760 15.82 -10.05 -2.20
CA VAL A 760 16.82 -9.80 -3.26
C VAL A 760 17.33 -8.36 -3.17
N MET A 761 16.43 -7.38 -3.26
CA MET A 761 16.81 -5.97 -3.26
C MET A 761 17.52 -5.54 -1.97
N MET A 762 16.96 -5.94 -0.82
CA MET A 762 17.53 -5.63 0.50
C MET A 762 18.93 -6.23 0.67
N ARG A 763 19.18 -7.46 0.21
CA ARG A 763 20.50 -8.10 0.32
C ARG A 763 21.52 -7.54 -0.67
N GLU A 764 21.14 -7.24 -1.91
CA GLU A 764 22.04 -6.61 -2.88
C GLU A 764 22.50 -5.24 -2.36
N ALA A 765 21.56 -4.41 -1.89
CA ALA A 765 21.83 -3.12 -1.30
C ALA A 765 22.75 -3.22 -0.06
N MET A 766 22.43 -4.11 0.87
CA MET A 766 23.23 -4.28 2.10
C MET A 766 24.63 -4.83 1.82
N ALA A 767 24.82 -5.65 0.77
CA ALA A 767 26.10 -6.23 0.40
C ALA A 767 27.01 -5.30 -0.43
N HIS A 768 26.45 -4.30 -1.12
CA HIS A 768 27.21 -3.47 -2.04
C HIS A 768 27.91 -2.28 -1.31
N PRO A 769 29.23 -2.07 -1.48
CA PRO A 769 29.99 -1.08 -0.72
C PRO A 769 29.60 0.38 -1.02
N SER A 770 29.17 0.69 -2.23
CA SER A 770 28.74 2.05 -2.59
C SER A 770 27.32 2.40 -2.14
N VAL A 771 26.53 1.44 -1.65
CA VAL A 771 25.18 1.72 -1.17
C VAL A 771 25.25 2.18 0.28
N ASP A 772 24.60 3.29 0.62
CA ASP A 772 24.65 3.86 1.97
C ASP A 772 23.29 3.93 2.66
N GLY A 773 22.19 3.62 1.96
CA GLY A 773 20.87 3.55 2.58
C GLY A 773 19.79 2.99 1.67
N ILE A 774 18.69 2.59 2.30
CA ILE A 774 17.49 2.06 1.64
C ILE A 774 16.27 2.81 2.21
N MET A 775 15.45 3.34 1.33
CA MET A 775 14.17 3.97 1.63
C MET A 775 13.09 3.17 0.91
N LEU A 776 12.15 2.59 1.64
CA LEU A 776 10.99 1.91 1.06
C LEU A 776 9.94 2.94 0.64
N TRP A 777 9.20 2.71 -0.45
CA TRP A 777 8.15 3.64 -0.89
C TRP A 777 6.78 3.36 -0.27
N GLY A 778 6.78 3.30 1.07
CA GLY A 778 5.64 2.95 1.88
C GLY A 778 5.72 1.52 2.37
N PHE A 779 4.78 1.14 3.25
CA PHE A 779 4.73 -0.21 3.82
C PHE A 779 3.32 -0.71 4.15
N TRP A 780 2.29 0.15 4.13
CA TRP A 780 0.94 -0.20 4.57
C TRP A 780 -0.01 -0.23 3.37
N GLU A 781 -0.82 -1.28 3.23
CA GLU A 781 -1.65 -1.58 2.04
C GLU A 781 -2.46 -0.37 1.54
N LEU A 782 -3.16 0.31 2.44
CA LEU A 782 -4.04 1.44 2.08
C LEU A 782 -3.29 2.69 1.64
N PHE A 783 -1.96 2.72 1.81
CA PHE A 783 -1.13 3.90 1.62
C PHE A 783 0.01 3.70 0.60
N MET A 784 0.00 2.57 -0.11
CA MET A 784 0.96 2.32 -1.20
C MET A 784 0.54 3.03 -2.49
N SER A 785 1.51 3.56 -3.24
CA SER A 785 1.28 4.05 -4.61
C SER A 785 1.16 2.91 -5.63
N ARG A 786 1.83 1.77 -5.38
CA ARG A 786 1.77 0.57 -6.20
C ARG A 786 0.94 -0.51 -5.49
N GLU A 787 -0.01 -1.08 -6.21
CA GLU A 787 -0.78 -2.23 -5.70
C GLU A 787 0.15 -3.38 -5.34
N ASN A 788 -0.30 -4.19 -4.39
CA ASN A 788 0.40 -5.40 -3.94
C ASN A 788 1.88 -5.14 -3.59
N SER A 789 2.23 -3.99 -3.02
CA SER A 789 3.61 -3.63 -2.66
C SER A 789 3.83 -3.42 -1.16
N HIS A 790 2.84 -3.76 -0.35
CA HIS A 790 2.82 -3.52 1.10
C HIS A 790 3.48 -4.63 1.94
N LEU A 791 3.93 -4.24 3.13
CA LEU A 791 4.48 -5.12 4.17
C LEU A 791 3.46 -5.42 5.28
N VAL A 792 2.51 -4.50 5.45
CA VAL A 792 1.45 -4.54 6.44
C VAL A 792 0.12 -4.44 5.70
N ASN A 793 -0.76 -5.42 5.91
CA ASN A 793 -2.10 -5.44 5.31
C ASN A 793 -2.94 -4.29 5.84
N ALA A 794 -4.07 -4.01 5.18
CA ALA A 794 -4.95 -2.91 5.56
C ALA A 794 -5.26 -2.89 7.06
N GLU A 795 -5.53 -4.07 7.65
CA GLU A 795 -5.90 -4.28 9.06
C GLU A 795 -4.74 -4.18 10.07
N GLY A 796 -3.50 -3.98 9.63
CA GLY A 796 -2.33 -3.92 10.51
C GLY A 796 -1.57 -5.24 10.68
N ASP A 797 -2.03 -6.32 10.05
CA ASP A 797 -1.34 -7.60 10.04
C ASP A 797 -0.05 -7.53 9.20
N VAL A 798 1.09 -7.90 9.79
CA VAL A 798 2.36 -8.02 9.07
C VAL A 798 2.33 -9.25 8.16
N ASN A 799 2.44 -9.04 6.86
CA ASN A 799 2.39 -10.09 5.85
C ASN A 799 3.78 -10.74 5.63
N GLU A 800 3.89 -11.71 4.72
CA GLU A 800 5.17 -12.42 4.50
C GLU A 800 6.34 -11.52 4.08
N ALA A 801 6.08 -10.45 3.30
CA ALA A 801 7.11 -9.49 2.93
C ALA A 801 7.57 -8.66 4.13
N GLY A 802 6.63 -8.23 4.98
CA GLY A 802 6.94 -7.56 6.24
C GLY A 802 7.73 -8.45 7.20
N LYS A 803 7.33 -9.71 7.36
CA LYS A 803 8.07 -10.69 8.17
C LYS A 803 9.49 -10.88 7.64
N ARG A 804 9.68 -10.96 6.32
CA ARG A 804 11.00 -11.08 5.70
C ARG A 804 11.89 -9.89 5.98
N LEU A 805 11.37 -8.67 5.88
CA LEU A 805 12.12 -7.45 6.26
C LEU A 805 12.54 -7.50 7.73
N LEU A 806 11.61 -7.84 8.64
CA LEU A 806 11.91 -7.92 10.07
C LEU A 806 12.96 -8.99 10.37
N CYS A 807 12.90 -10.15 9.72
CA CYS A 807 13.92 -11.19 9.82
C CYS A 807 15.29 -10.70 9.33
N LEU A 808 15.37 -9.99 8.20
CA LEU A 808 16.62 -9.40 7.72
C LEU A 808 17.19 -8.39 8.70
N LYS A 809 16.35 -7.52 9.28
CA LYS A 809 16.78 -6.56 10.30
C LYS A 809 17.36 -7.25 11.54
N GLN A 810 16.81 -8.40 11.94
CA GLN A 810 17.37 -9.21 13.03
C GLN A 810 18.67 -9.91 12.61
N GLU A 811 18.73 -10.46 11.38
CA GLU A 811 19.97 -11.03 10.82
C GLU A 811 21.12 -10.01 10.77
N TRP A 812 20.79 -8.73 10.58
CA TRP A 812 21.76 -7.64 10.55
C TRP A 812 22.04 -7.00 11.91
N LEU A 813 21.80 -7.74 13.00
CA LEU A 813 22.35 -7.39 14.32
C LEU A 813 23.51 -8.31 14.67
N SER A 814 24.51 -7.74 15.33
CA SER A 814 25.69 -8.47 15.77
C SER A 814 25.54 -8.91 17.22
N HIS A 815 25.77 -10.20 17.45
CA HIS A 815 25.78 -10.81 18.76
C HIS A 815 27.03 -11.67 18.90
N SER A 816 27.70 -11.59 20.05
CA SER A 816 28.88 -12.40 20.34
C SER A 816 28.94 -12.71 21.83
N HIS A 817 29.47 -13.86 22.20
CA HIS A 817 29.72 -14.20 23.59
C HIS A 817 30.94 -15.11 23.71
N GLY A 818 31.61 -15.07 24.85
CA GLY A 818 32.79 -15.90 25.12
C GLY A 818 33.50 -15.47 26.39
N CYS A 819 34.67 -16.04 26.63
CA CYS A 819 35.50 -15.66 27.77
C CYS A 819 36.51 -14.58 27.35
N VAL A 820 36.84 -13.70 28.28
CA VAL A 820 38.03 -12.83 28.17
C VAL A 820 39.28 -13.72 28.13
N ASP A 821 40.23 -13.39 27.27
CA ASP A 821 41.50 -14.10 27.17
C ASP A 821 42.49 -13.72 28.30
N ASP A 822 43.66 -14.39 28.32
CA ASP A 822 44.71 -14.17 29.33
C ASP A 822 45.29 -12.73 29.30
N GLN A 823 45.02 -11.97 28.24
CA GLN A 823 45.46 -10.57 28.07
C GLN A 823 44.37 -9.56 28.46
N GLY A 824 43.20 -10.01 28.92
CA GLY A 824 42.09 -9.13 29.24
C GLY A 824 41.29 -8.67 28.00
N LEU A 825 41.39 -9.39 26.89
CA LEU A 825 40.79 -9.01 25.60
C LEU A 825 39.62 -9.91 25.23
N PHE A 826 38.67 -9.34 24.49
CA PHE A 826 37.62 -10.09 23.79
C PHE A 826 37.43 -9.51 22.39
N SER A 827 37.54 -10.35 21.36
CA SER A 827 37.43 -9.92 19.95
C SER A 827 36.18 -10.49 19.27
N PHE A 828 35.56 -9.67 18.43
CA PHE A 828 34.44 -10.09 17.58
C PHE A 828 34.35 -9.21 16.31
N ARG A 829 33.55 -9.62 15.32
CA ARG A 829 33.17 -8.78 14.17
C ARG A 829 31.76 -8.25 14.33
N GLY A 830 31.59 -6.94 14.17
CA GLY A 830 30.30 -6.28 14.36
C GLY A 830 29.95 -5.28 13.26
N PHE A 831 28.65 -5.16 12.97
CA PHE A 831 28.10 -4.08 12.16
C PHE A 831 28.31 -2.71 12.83
N SER A 832 28.28 -1.63 12.07
CA SER A 832 28.23 -0.29 12.68
C SER A 832 26.94 -0.11 13.47
N GLY A 833 27.05 0.47 14.67
CA GLY A 833 25.92 0.62 15.57
C GLY A 833 26.27 0.81 17.03
N THR A 834 25.22 0.86 17.84
CA THR A 834 25.33 0.91 19.30
C THR A 834 25.19 -0.49 19.90
N TYR A 835 26.05 -0.80 20.86
CA TYR A 835 26.18 -2.10 21.50
C TYR A 835 26.08 -1.99 23.01
N ASN A 836 25.53 -3.02 23.63
CA ASN A 836 25.66 -3.28 25.06
C ASN A 836 26.60 -4.46 25.29
N VAL A 837 27.56 -4.32 26.19
CA VAL A 837 28.38 -5.42 26.70
C VAL A 837 28.00 -5.71 28.14
N GLU A 838 27.68 -6.98 28.42
CA GLU A 838 27.49 -7.52 29.76
C GLU A 838 28.70 -8.38 30.13
N VAL A 839 29.31 -8.09 31.27
CA VAL A 839 30.43 -8.84 31.83
C VAL A 839 29.95 -9.54 33.09
N VAL A 840 29.97 -10.87 33.06
CA VAL A 840 29.54 -11.74 34.15
C VAL A 840 30.79 -12.25 34.86
N THR A 841 30.96 -11.81 36.10
CA THR A 841 31.99 -12.29 37.04
C THR A 841 31.36 -13.23 38.07
N LEU A 842 32.18 -13.84 38.94
CA LEU A 842 31.68 -14.70 40.02
C LEU A 842 30.77 -13.96 41.03
N SER A 843 30.92 -12.64 41.16
CA SER A 843 30.24 -11.84 42.19
C SER A 843 29.23 -10.82 41.66
N LYS A 844 29.35 -10.39 40.39
CA LYS A 844 28.50 -9.35 39.79
C LYS A 844 28.34 -9.48 38.27
N ILE A 845 27.23 -8.94 37.76
CA ILE A 845 27.02 -8.66 36.33
C ILE A 845 27.14 -7.15 36.14
N VAL A 846 27.98 -6.70 35.22
CA VAL A 846 28.17 -5.29 34.88
C VAL A 846 27.83 -5.06 33.41
N SER A 847 27.12 -3.98 33.10
CA SER A 847 26.67 -3.64 31.74
C SER A 847 27.20 -2.27 31.31
N LYS A 848 27.71 -2.14 30.08
CA LYS A 848 28.18 -0.86 29.52
C LYS A 848 27.80 -0.74 28.03
N THR A 849 27.47 0.47 27.61
CA THR A 849 27.18 0.78 26.19
C THR A 849 28.43 1.32 25.49
N PHE A 850 28.62 0.95 24.23
CA PHE A 850 29.67 1.49 23.36
C PHE A 850 29.19 1.58 21.90
N VAL A 851 29.91 2.31 21.06
CA VAL A 851 29.57 2.53 19.64
C VAL A 851 30.65 1.94 18.75
N VAL A 852 30.24 1.25 17.69
CA VAL A 852 31.10 0.76 16.62
C VAL A 852 30.82 1.60 15.37
N GLY A 853 31.75 2.47 14.98
CA GLY A 853 31.64 3.25 13.74
C GLY A 853 32.08 2.46 12.50
N LYS A 854 31.74 2.93 11.30
CA LYS A 854 32.26 2.37 10.03
C LYS A 854 33.80 2.48 9.98
N GLY A 855 34.47 1.51 9.34
CA GLY A 855 35.93 1.55 9.09
C GLY A 855 36.56 0.18 8.83
N ASP A 856 37.70 0.17 8.16
CA ASP A 856 38.40 -1.06 7.74
C ASP A 856 39.38 -1.60 8.78
N SER A 857 39.85 -0.76 9.69
CA SER A 857 40.78 -1.12 10.76
C SER A 857 40.06 -1.67 11.99
N PRO A 858 40.66 -2.63 12.73
CA PRO A 858 40.14 -3.06 14.02
C PRO A 858 39.83 -1.88 14.95
N LEU A 859 38.66 -1.90 15.59
CA LEU A 859 38.31 -0.92 16.64
C LEU A 859 38.81 -1.43 17.97
N GLU A 860 39.56 -0.62 18.71
CA GLU A 860 39.83 -0.90 20.12
C GLU A 860 38.86 -0.09 20.99
N VAL A 861 38.22 -0.75 21.95
CA VAL A 861 37.28 -0.13 22.88
C VAL A 861 37.71 -0.47 24.30
N GLU A 862 38.00 0.55 25.10
CA GLU A 862 38.28 0.36 26.53
C GLU A 862 36.98 0.27 27.32
N VAL A 863 36.85 -0.83 28.06
CA VAL A 863 35.72 -1.11 28.96
C VAL A 863 36.26 -1.13 30.38
N SER A 864 36.40 0.08 30.95
CA SER A 864 36.71 0.25 32.37
C SER A 864 35.46 0.05 33.23
N PHE A 865 35.64 -0.62 34.36
CA PHE A 865 34.66 -0.72 35.44
C PHE A 865 35.28 -0.10 36.70
N ASP A 866 34.65 0.98 37.18
CA ASP A 866 34.98 1.62 38.45
C ASP A 866 34.40 0.85 39.66
#